data_AF-A0A7C2YZP3-F1
#
_entry.id   AF-A0A7C2YZP3-F1
#
_cell.length_a   1.000
_cell.length_b   1.000
_cell.length_c   1.000
_cell.angle_alpha   90.00
_cell.angle_beta   90.00
_cell.angle_gamma   90.00
#
_symmetry.space_group_name_H-M   'P 1'
#
loop_
_entity.id
_entity.type
_entity.pdbx_description
1 polymer ?
#
loop_
_entity_poly.entity_id
_entity_poly.type
_entity_poly.pdbx_seq_one_letter_code
_entity_poly.pdbx_strand_id
1 'polypeptide(L)'
;MEAQWRFVLAPCRKRVAYHQRLDAGKPTELSHLREQPVHVILVDRHAGLLRVPAVGFEEWLHLLEEVPSLRLRDGRAAPAEQARFNLAQARVRLEQVADALRDLLVGIVGVVGRVLAWRNDNRGRSLRRPPPQRAQRQQRQRAQHPHRFPSAHVAQFYPSACYTYRRVSRRFQPLALEIIPLGGTGEIGKNLNLVRCDGEALIIDCGISFPGEDLPGVDLVIPDPEYLLSVRDEVQGILLTHGHEDHVGALPYMLPLLGKLPIYGTPLTLALIEQKLRERRLDAPLHPVKPGTPFQVGSITVEPIRVTHSIPDCVAYALRTAEGIVVFTGDFKIDHTPVDGERTDFNHLARLGDEGVLLLLSDSTNAERTGWTPSESAVSDAYYTLFANAQGRILVTTFASNLHRLQQAIDMAQVYGRKVAVLGRRMEQNVDIAVQRGYLRVEPGVLISARQIDDYPPERILVLTTGSQGEPLSALSQIAADEYPRLKITPGDTVILSATPIPGNESLVWRTVNRLVRLGAKVYHDGIAPVHVSGHASQEELKLMISLLKPRYLAPVHGEPRHQAAYFELARQMGYRDEQMFLLENGAVLRIENGAASLGEKVPAGRLLIEEGVEGGVPESLIRDRRVIAEEGILVALITVRAQTGELVDDPQFILRGFEWQNEAQPELAREAILQTLGKMAPAEISDWDNIREELTQVLRRFCRKHLSRRPMVVAVVTEV
;
A
#
# COMPACT_ATOMS: atom_id res chain seq x y z
N MET A 1 41.81 25.77 -19.79
CA MET A 1 41.78 25.98 -18.33
C MET A 1 41.53 24.62 -17.71
N GLU A 2 42.55 24.02 -17.10
CA GLU A 2 42.49 22.70 -16.48
C GLU A 2 41.61 22.74 -15.23
N ALA A 3 40.65 21.81 -15.10
CA ALA A 3 39.87 21.65 -13.88
C ALA A 3 40.73 20.92 -12.82
N GLN A 4 41.13 21.63 -11.77
CA GLN A 4 41.75 21.03 -10.59
C GLN A 4 40.67 20.51 -9.64
N TRP A 5 40.54 19.19 -9.53
CA TRP A 5 39.67 18.53 -8.56
C TRP A 5 40.39 18.37 -7.21
N ARG A 6 39.69 18.62 -6.10
CA ARG A 6 40.17 18.30 -4.74
C ARG A 6 39.27 17.23 -4.12
N PHE A 7 39.89 16.16 -3.63
CA PHE A 7 39.22 15.08 -2.91
C PHE A 7 39.36 15.31 -1.41
N VAL A 8 38.26 15.20 -0.67
CA VAL A 8 38.25 15.27 0.80
C VAL A 8 37.53 14.05 1.35
N LEU A 9 38.21 13.31 2.22
CA LEU A 9 37.67 12.15 2.95
C LEU A 9 37.32 12.57 4.38
N ALA A 10 36.10 12.27 4.82
CA ALA A 10 35.65 12.55 6.19
C ALA A 10 35.00 11.30 6.83
N PRO A 11 35.41 10.90 8.07
CA PRO A 11 34.75 9.82 8.80
C PRO A 11 33.37 10.23 9.31
N CYS A 12 32.38 9.33 9.25
CA CYS A 12 30.97 9.61 9.56
C CYS A 12 30.65 10.11 10.99
N ARG A 13 31.57 10.10 11.96
CA ARG A 13 31.24 10.36 13.38
C ARG A 13 31.91 11.54 14.10
N LYS A 14 32.72 12.40 13.46
CA LYS A 14 33.18 13.66 14.09
C LYS A 14 33.18 14.84 13.11
N ARG A 15 32.58 15.97 13.49
CA ARG A 15 32.61 17.27 12.78
C ARG A 15 34.01 17.93 12.88
N VAL A 16 35.05 17.29 12.33
CA VAL A 16 36.37 17.92 12.16
C VAL A 16 36.89 17.56 10.78
N ALA A 17 37.02 18.55 9.90
CA ALA A 17 37.61 18.39 8.58
C ALA A 17 39.15 18.33 8.72
N TYR A 18 39.77 17.23 8.27
CA TYR A 18 41.22 17.19 8.09
C TYR A 18 41.56 17.67 6.68
N HIS A 19 42.37 18.72 6.58
CA HIS A 19 42.98 19.15 5.32
C HIS A 19 44.38 18.54 5.22
N GLN A 20 44.53 17.44 4.48
CA GLN A 20 45.85 17.01 4.01
C GLN A 20 45.91 17.08 2.48
N ARG A 21 46.97 17.70 1.97
CA ARG A 21 47.34 17.64 0.55
C ARG A 21 47.99 16.28 0.29
N LEU A 22 47.41 15.50 -0.62
CA LEU A 22 48.09 14.35 -1.21
C LEU A 22 48.92 14.87 -2.39
N ASP A 23 50.22 15.06 -2.18
CA ASP A 23 51.17 15.29 -3.28
C ASP A 23 51.57 13.93 -3.88
N ALA A 24 51.55 13.85 -5.22
CA ALA A 24 51.89 12.64 -5.97
C ALA A 24 53.38 12.29 -5.77
N GLY A 25 53.68 11.31 -4.91
CA GLY A 25 55.05 10.78 -4.80
C GLY A 25 55.46 10.08 -3.51
N LYS A 26 54.63 9.96 -2.47
CA LYS A 26 54.96 9.15 -1.27
C LYS A 26 53.80 8.25 -0.83
N PRO A 27 54.07 6.99 -0.46
CA PRO A 27 53.03 6.10 0.07
C PRO A 27 52.65 6.59 1.47
N THR A 28 51.38 6.97 1.65
CA THR A 28 50.83 7.28 2.98
C THR A 28 50.03 6.06 3.40
N GLU A 29 50.40 5.42 4.51
CA GLU A 29 49.71 4.23 5.02
C GLU A 29 48.30 4.61 5.53
N LEU A 30 47.25 4.22 4.80
CA LEU A 30 45.84 4.44 5.15
C LEU A 30 45.24 3.31 6.00
N SER A 31 46.07 2.57 6.74
CA SER A 31 45.69 1.35 7.47
C SER A 31 44.59 1.56 8.51
N HIS A 32 44.40 2.79 9.00
CA HIS A 32 43.47 3.16 10.07
C HIS A 32 42.05 3.50 9.59
N LEU A 33 41.78 3.48 8.28
CA LEU A 33 40.44 3.76 7.70
C LEU A 33 39.65 2.50 7.32
N ARG A 34 40.22 1.30 7.49
CA ARG A 34 39.61 0.03 7.04
C ARG A 34 38.28 -0.33 7.72
N GLU A 35 37.94 0.26 8.86
CA GLU A 35 36.77 -0.14 9.66
C GLU A 35 35.67 0.93 9.77
N GLN A 36 35.67 2.00 8.93
CA GLN A 36 34.63 3.04 9.00
C GLN A 36 34.08 3.46 7.63
N PRO A 37 32.77 3.75 7.52
CA PRO A 37 32.19 4.35 6.31
C PRO A 37 32.73 5.76 6.12
N VAL A 38 33.17 6.08 4.91
CA VAL A 38 33.77 7.37 4.54
C VAL A 38 32.88 8.07 3.53
N HIS A 39 32.64 9.37 3.73
CA HIS A 39 32.00 10.20 2.70
C HIS A 39 33.06 10.83 1.79
N VAL A 40 32.85 10.72 0.48
CA VAL A 40 33.62 11.45 -0.53
C VAL A 40 32.85 12.72 -0.89
N ILE A 41 33.48 13.88 -0.69
CA ILE A 41 32.91 15.17 -1.09
C ILE A 41 33.68 15.67 -2.31
N LEU A 42 32.99 15.82 -3.43
CA LEU A 42 33.50 16.47 -4.64
C LEU A 42 33.10 17.94 -4.62
N VAL A 43 34.08 18.83 -4.75
CA VAL A 43 33.85 20.28 -4.77
C VAL A 43 34.28 20.82 -6.12
N ASP A 44 33.30 21.23 -6.93
CA ASP A 44 33.50 22.12 -8.09
C ASP A 44 33.30 23.57 -7.62
N ARG A 45 34.08 24.52 -8.16
CA ARG A 45 33.96 25.95 -7.80
C ARG A 45 32.76 26.65 -8.45
N HIS A 46 32.08 26.03 -9.42
CA HIS A 46 31.02 26.67 -10.20
C HIS A 46 29.68 25.93 -10.17
N ALA A 47 29.64 24.67 -9.72
CA ALA A 47 28.41 23.93 -9.46
C ALA A 47 28.44 23.41 -8.02
N GLY A 48 27.40 23.67 -7.24
CA GLY A 48 27.37 23.42 -5.78
C GLY A 48 27.67 21.98 -5.34
N LEU A 49 27.77 21.82 -4.01
CA LEU A 49 28.15 20.59 -3.30
C LEU A 49 27.34 19.35 -3.74
N LEU A 50 28.02 18.33 -4.25
CA LEU A 50 27.43 17.01 -4.52
C LEU A 50 27.87 16.03 -3.43
N ARG A 51 26.91 15.50 -2.67
CA ARG A 51 27.11 14.47 -1.66
C ARG A 51 26.70 13.12 -2.23
N VAL A 52 27.64 12.19 -2.31
CA VAL A 52 27.36 10.80 -2.70
C VAL A 52 27.18 9.98 -1.39
N PRO A 53 26.16 9.11 -1.30
CA PRO A 53 25.93 8.28 -0.11
C PRO A 53 27.08 7.29 0.12
N ALA A 54 27.24 6.86 1.38
CA ALA A 54 28.37 6.04 1.83
C ALA A 54 28.37 4.65 1.17
N VAL A 55 29.50 4.25 0.60
CA VAL A 55 29.77 2.91 0.05
C VAL A 55 30.86 2.27 0.90
N GLY A 56 30.81 0.94 1.11
CA GLY A 56 31.83 0.23 1.90
C GLY A 56 33.23 0.38 1.28
N PHE A 57 34.26 0.51 2.10
CA PHE A 57 35.65 0.68 1.63
C PHE A 57 36.13 -0.52 0.79
N GLU A 58 35.65 -1.74 1.09
CA GLU A 58 35.95 -2.94 0.30
C GLU A 58 35.21 -3.00 -1.04
N GLU A 59 33.96 -2.51 -1.13
CA GLU A 59 33.25 -2.38 -2.42
C GLU A 59 33.96 -1.40 -3.36
N TRP A 60 34.61 -0.38 -2.79
CA TRP A 60 35.43 0.57 -3.55
C TRP A 60 36.74 -0.06 -4.07
N LEU A 61 37.33 -0.98 -3.32
CA LEU A 61 38.50 -1.76 -3.76
C LEU A 61 38.13 -2.81 -4.80
N HIS A 62 36.97 -3.47 -4.66
CA HIS A 62 36.48 -4.44 -5.63
C HIS A 62 36.20 -3.81 -7.01
N LEU A 63 35.71 -2.57 -7.03
CA LEU A 63 35.56 -1.75 -8.25
C LEU A 63 36.89 -1.40 -8.94
N LEU A 64 38.01 -1.43 -8.21
CA LEU A 64 39.35 -1.21 -8.76
C LEU A 64 40.05 -2.51 -9.17
N GLU A 65 39.68 -3.66 -8.58
CA GLU A 65 40.28 -4.96 -8.86
C GLU A 65 39.70 -5.67 -10.11
N GLU A 66 38.55 -5.25 -10.63
CA GLU A 66 37.95 -5.80 -11.88
C GLU A 66 38.50 -5.22 -13.19
N VAL A 67 39.69 -4.60 -13.17
CA VAL A 67 40.46 -4.31 -14.40
C VAL A 67 41.34 -5.52 -14.71
N PRO A 68 41.16 -6.27 -15.83
CA PRO A 68 41.87 -7.51 -16.05
C PRO A 68 43.39 -7.33 -16.06
N SER A 69 44.06 -8.11 -15.21
CA SER A 69 45.51 -8.29 -15.21
C SER A 69 46.00 -8.78 -16.58
N LEU A 70 46.70 -7.92 -17.32
CA LEU A 70 47.44 -8.27 -18.54
C LEU A 70 48.58 -9.27 -18.19
N ARG A 71 48.33 -10.56 -18.36
CA ARG A 71 49.41 -11.57 -18.45
C ARG A 71 49.88 -11.66 -19.90
N LEU A 72 51.11 -11.23 -20.18
CA LEU A 72 51.84 -11.66 -21.37
C LEU A 72 52.42 -13.06 -21.09
N ARG A 73 52.15 -14.01 -22.00
CA ARG A 73 52.94 -15.25 -22.12
C ARG A 73 54.40 -14.80 -22.35
N ASP A 74 55.31 -15.27 -21.50
CA ASP A 74 56.75 -14.99 -21.48
C ASP A 74 57.20 -13.71 -20.73
N GLY A 75 56.97 -13.68 -19.41
CA GLY A 75 58.01 -13.45 -18.40
C GLY A 75 58.95 -12.22 -18.45
N ARG A 76 58.71 -11.18 -19.25
CA ARG A 76 59.46 -9.91 -19.20
C ARG A 76 58.53 -8.71 -19.19
N ALA A 77 58.79 -7.76 -18.29
CA ALA A 77 58.00 -6.55 -18.10
C ALA A 77 57.92 -5.70 -19.38
N ALA A 78 56.72 -5.22 -19.73
CA ALA A 78 56.54 -4.26 -20.81
C ALA A 78 57.18 -2.90 -20.43
N PRO A 79 57.80 -2.16 -21.38
CA PRO A 79 58.40 -0.85 -21.11
C PRO A 79 57.37 0.15 -20.58
N ALA A 80 57.79 1.07 -19.71
CA ALA A 80 56.93 2.04 -19.02
C ALA A 80 56.03 2.91 -19.92
N GLU A 81 56.35 3.03 -21.22
CA GLU A 81 55.49 3.69 -22.21
C GLU A 81 54.22 2.89 -22.55
N GLN A 82 54.30 1.55 -22.61
CA GLN A 82 53.14 0.71 -22.91
C GLN A 82 52.15 0.68 -21.74
N ALA A 83 52.67 0.70 -20.50
CA ALA A 83 51.86 0.81 -19.29
C ALA A 83 51.15 2.18 -19.20
N ARG A 84 51.83 3.26 -19.60
CA ARG A 84 51.23 4.61 -19.68
C ARG A 84 50.17 4.70 -20.78
N PHE A 85 50.38 4.06 -21.92
CA PHE A 85 49.40 3.99 -23.00
C PHE A 85 48.13 3.24 -22.57
N ASN A 86 48.29 2.09 -21.89
CA ASN A 86 47.16 1.30 -21.39
C ASN A 86 46.38 2.02 -20.27
N LEU A 87 47.07 2.76 -19.40
CA LEU A 87 46.44 3.62 -18.37
C LEU A 87 45.67 4.80 -18.99
N ALA A 88 46.18 5.39 -20.08
CA ALA A 88 45.48 6.43 -20.81
C ALA A 88 44.20 5.89 -21.48
N GLN A 89 44.24 4.69 -22.08
CA GLN A 89 43.05 4.05 -22.65
C GLN A 89 42.01 3.66 -21.59
N ALA A 90 42.43 3.14 -20.43
CA ALA A 90 41.53 2.82 -19.33
C ALA A 90 40.83 4.08 -18.77
N ARG A 91 41.56 5.21 -18.71
CA ARG A 91 41.01 6.50 -18.30
C ARG A 91 39.97 7.04 -19.28
N VAL A 92 40.24 6.95 -20.59
CA VAL A 92 39.27 7.35 -21.63
C VAL A 92 38.00 6.51 -21.56
N ARG A 93 38.11 5.19 -21.32
CA ARG A 93 36.94 4.30 -21.15
C ARG A 93 36.11 4.64 -19.90
N LEU A 94 36.76 4.98 -18.78
CA LEU A 94 36.06 5.41 -17.56
C LEU A 94 35.37 6.76 -17.74
N GLU A 95 35.99 7.70 -18.47
CA GLU A 95 35.37 8.99 -18.82
C GLU A 95 34.15 8.78 -19.74
N GLN A 96 34.22 7.86 -20.72
CA GLN A 96 33.09 7.49 -21.59
C GLN A 96 31.92 6.83 -20.83
N VAL A 97 32.18 5.96 -19.86
CA VAL A 97 31.13 5.35 -19.02
C VAL A 97 30.48 6.40 -18.12
N ALA A 98 31.27 7.33 -17.58
CA ALA A 98 30.75 8.43 -16.76
C ALA A 98 29.89 9.42 -17.57
N ASP A 99 30.26 9.69 -18.81
CA ASP A 99 29.48 10.52 -19.72
C ASP A 99 28.22 9.80 -20.21
N ALA A 100 28.27 8.48 -20.49
CA ALA A 100 27.09 7.68 -20.82
C ALA A 100 26.07 7.62 -19.66
N LEU A 101 26.53 7.52 -18.41
CA LEU A 101 25.67 7.61 -17.22
C LEU A 101 25.09 9.02 -17.04
N ARG A 102 25.86 10.06 -17.40
CA ARG A 102 25.39 11.45 -17.38
C ARG A 102 24.34 11.70 -18.46
N ASP A 103 24.52 11.16 -19.66
CA ASP A 103 23.58 11.24 -20.77
C ASP A 103 22.32 10.40 -20.52
N LEU A 104 22.43 9.28 -19.81
CA LEU A 104 21.28 8.54 -19.31
C LEU A 104 20.47 9.37 -18.31
N LEU A 105 21.13 10.05 -17.37
CA LEU A 105 20.50 10.94 -16.40
C LEU A 105 19.89 12.20 -17.05
N VAL A 106 20.58 12.80 -18.01
CA VAL A 106 20.10 13.94 -18.80
C VAL A 106 18.97 13.51 -19.74
N GLY A 107 19.01 12.28 -20.28
CA GLY A 107 17.96 11.67 -21.09
C GLY A 107 16.70 11.38 -20.27
N ILE A 108 16.84 10.90 -19.04
CA ILE A 108 15.72 10.73 -18.09
C ILE A 108 15.10 12.09 -17.76
N VAL A 109 15.92 13.12 -17.48
CA VAL A 109 15.44 14.50 -17.23
C VAL A 109 14.84 15.15 -18.49
N GLY A 110 15.38 14.84 -19.67
CA GLY A 110 14.93 15.34 -20.97
C GLY A 110 13.64 14.68 -21.46
N VAL A 111 13.40 13.41 -21.14
CA VAL A 111 12.12 12.73 -21.36
C VAL A 111 11.05 13.32 -20.44
N VAL A 112 11.37 13.59 -19.18
CA VAL A 112 10.48 14.34 -18.26
C VAL A 112 10.23 15.77 -18.78
N GLY A 113 11.25 16.46 -19.31
CA GLY A 113 11.13 17.78 -19.92
C GLY A 113 10.31 17.82 -21.21
N ARG A 114 10.42 16.79 -22.09
CA ARG A 114 9.63 16.67 -23.32
C ARG A 114 8.17 16.29 -23.05
N VAL A 115 7.91 15.48 -22.04
CA VAL A 115 6.54 15.22 -21.54
C VAL A 115 5.90 16.50 -20.98
N LEU A 116 6.69 17.36 -20.33
CA LEU A 116 6.24 18.68 -19.86
C LEU A 116 6.07 19.71 -21.00
N ALA A 117 6.90 19.67 -22.03
CA ALA A 117 6.82 20.56 -23.20
C ALA A 117 5.67 20.17 -24.17
N TRP A 118 5.45 18.88 -24.40
CA TRP A 118 4.30 18.36 -25.16
C TRP A 118 2.95 18.73 -24.51
N ARG A 119 2.93 18.82 -23.18
CA ARG A 119 1.77 19.29 -22.40
C ARG A 119 1.54 20.81 -22.51
N ASN A 120 2.56 21.60 -22.87
CA ASN A 120 2.45 23.04 -23.08
C ASN A 120 2.05 23.42 -24.52
N ASP A 121 2.52 22.69 -25.54
CA ASP A 121 2.18 22.98 -26.95
C ASP A 121 0.72 22.63 -27.33
N ASN A 122 0.09 21.69 -26.62
CA ASN A 122 -1.31 21.32 -26.85
C ASN A 122 -2.35 22.23 -26.16
N ARG A 123 -1.93 23.35 -25.54
CA ARG A 123 -2.84 24.41 -25.06
C ARG A 123 -3.09 25.53 -26.07
N GLY A 124 -2.56 25.42 -27.29
CA GLY A 124 -2.48 26.55 -28.24
C GLY A 124 -3.15 26.35 -29.59
N ARG A 125 -4.36 25.80 -29.69
CA ARG A 125 -5.18 25.91 -30.92
C ARG A 125 -6.64 26.21 -30.61
N SER A 126 -6.95 27.49 -30.35
CA SER A 126 -8.30 28.03 -30.51
C SER A 126 -8.28 29.31 -31.37
N LEU A 127 -9.27 29.42 -32.23
CA LEU A 127 -9.48 30.41 -33.29
C LEU A 127 -9.34 31.88 -32.84
N ARG A 128 -8.75 32.69 -33.72
CA ARG A 128 -8.51 34.14 -33.61
C ARG A 128 -9.82 34.96 -33.52
N ARG A 129 -9.88 35.95 -32.62
CA ARG A 129 -10.68 37.19 -32.75
C ARG A 129 -9.89 38.40 -32.19
N PRO A 130 -10.05 39.62 -32.73
CA PRO A 130 -9.21 40.77 -32.41
C PRO A 130 -9.68 41.54 -31.16
N PRO A 131 -8.84 42.43 -30.58
CA PRO A 131 -9.01 42.91 -29.21
C PRO A 131 -9.75 44.27 -29.12
N PRO A 132 -10.30 44.62 -27.94
CA PRO A 132 -10.51 46.01 -27.56
C PRO A 132 -9.70 46.44 -26.31
N GLN A 133 -9.80 47.74 -26.05
CA GLN A 133 -8.82 48.63 -25.42
C GLN A 133 -8.90 48.75 -23.87
N ARG A 134 -7.86 49.38 -23.32
CA ARG A 134 -7.57 49.72 -21.90
C ARG A 134 -8.60 50.64 -21.21
N ALA A 135 -8.75 50.48 -19.88
CA ALA A 135 -8.86 51.54 -18.84
C ALA A 135 -8.74 50.90 -17.42
N GLN A 136 -7.66 51.10 -16.64
CA GLN A 136 -7.34 52.14 -15.63
C GLN A 136 -8.09 52.12 -14.27
N ARG A 137 -7.29 51.85 -13.20
CA ARG A 137 -7.21 52.45 -11.84
C ARG A 137 -8.39 52.34 -10.82
N GLN A 138 -8.10 51.88 -9.59
CA GLN A 138 -7.73 52.71 -8.41
C GLN A 138 -7.48 51.87 -7.12
N GLN A 139 -6.67 52.45 -6.21
CA GLN A 139 -6.13 51.92 -4.93
C GLN A 139 -6.99 52.29 -3.70
N ARG A 140 -6.81 51.56 -2.57
CA ARG A 140 -6.78 52.04 -1.14
C ARG A 140 -6.36 50.87 -0.20
N GLN A 141 -5.14 50.85 0.36
CA GLN A 141 -4.68 51.20 1.74
C GLN A 141 -5.40 50.44 2.90
N ARG A 142 -4.79 49.41 3.54
CA ARG A 142 -3.76 49.32 4.63
C ARG A 142 -4.34 49.32 6.06
N ALA A 143 -4.20 48.18 6.78
CA ALA A 143 -4.05 48.09 8.24
C ALA A 143 -3.36 46.76 8.63
N GLN A 144 -2.52 46.80 9.67
CA GLN A 144 -1.49 45.81 10.05
C GLN A 144 -1.97 44.87 11.18
N HIS A 145 -1.56 43.58 11.15
CA HIS A 145 -1.44 42.69 12.31
C HIS A 145 -0.33 41.63 12.05
N PRO A 146 0.29 41.06 13.11
CA PRO A 146 1.60 40.40 13.01
C PRO A 146 1.52 38.92 12.59
N HIS A 147 2.52 38.53 11.81
CA HIS A 147 3.02 37.18 11.49
C HIS A 147 2.05 35.98 11.67
N ARG A 148 1.28 35.69 10.62
CA ARG A 148 0.82 34.34 10.27
C ARG A 148 1.66 33.82 9.11
N PHE A 149 2.30 32.66 9.27
CA PHE A 149 2.83 31.89 8.14
C PHE A 149 1.65 31.43 7.26
N PRO A 150 1.69 31.60 5.93
CA PRO A 150 0.59 31.14 5.08
C PRO A 150 0.60 29.61 4.96
N SER A 151 -0.46 28.99 5.43
CA SER A 151 -0.87 27.61 5.14
C SER A 151 -1.37 27.50 3.69
N ALA A 152 -0.46 27.64 2.73
CA ALA A 152 -0.76 27.61 1.30
C ALA A 152 0.22 26.68 0.56
N HIS A 153 0.30 25.41 0.95
CA HIS A 153 1.09 24.40 0.22
C HIS A 153 0.51 22.98 0.28
N VAL A 154 -0.82 22.81 0.35
CA VAL A 154 -1.44 21.46 0.30
C VAL A 154 -2.30 21.24 -0.96
N ALA A 155 -2.65 22.30 -1.71
CA ALA A 155 -3.51 22.18 -2.89
C ALA A 155 -2.76 22.09 -4.24
N GLN A 156 -1.44 21.86 -4.27
CA GLN A 156 -0.64 21.88 -5.50
C GLN A 156 0.02 20.54 -5.88
N PHE A 157 -0.21 19.46 -5.14
CA PHE A 157 0.55 18.19 -5.29
C PHE A 157 -0.21 17.04 -5.97
N TYR A 158 -1.33 17.32 -6.65
CA TYR A 158 -1.85 16.40 -7.66
C TYR A 158 -1.71 17.08 -9.02
N PRO A 159 -0.85 16.60 -9.93
CA PRO A 159 -0.87 17.11 -11.28
C PRO A 159 -2.25 16.82 -11.86
N SER A 160 -2.99 17.88 -12.22
CA SER A 160 -4.20 17.81 -13.05
C SER A 160 -3.82 17.35 -14.48
N ALA A 161 -3.19 16.19 -14.59
CA ALA A 161 -2.82 15.54 -15.84
C ALA A 161 -4.02 14.67 -16.24
N CYS A 162 -4.83 15.23 -17.13
CA CYS A 162 -5.81 14.52 -17.95
C CYS A 162 -6.87 13.67 -17.24
N TYR A 163 -7.57 14.23 -16.25
CA TYR A 163 -9.01 13.98 -16.17
C TYR A 163 -9.71 15.13 -16.87
N THR A 164 -9.98 14.98 -18.17
CA THR A 164 -10.96 15.84 -18.82
C THR A 164 -12.30 15.54 -18.18
N TYR A 165 -12.71 16.39 -17.23
CA TYR A 165 -14.07 16.38 -16.68
C TYR A 165 -15.04 16.57 -17.83
N ARG A 166 -15.55 15.45 -18.35
CA ARG A 166 -16.73 15.48 -19.21
C ARG A 166 -17.88 15.68 -18.25
N ARG A 167 -18.27 16.94 -18.06
CA ARG A 167 -19.50 17.31 -17.33
C ARG A 167 -20.63 16.54 -18.01
N VAL A 168 -21.07 15.44 -17.40
CA VAL A 168 -22.20 14.68 -17.92
C VAL A 168 -23.40 15.60 -17.74
N SER A 169 -23.84 16.20 -18.84
CA SER A 169 -25.05 17.00 -18.86
C SER A 169 -26.22 16.06 -18.62
N ARG A 170 -26.67 15.92 -17.37
CA ARG A 170 -27.91 15.22 -17.04
C ARG A 170 -29.03 16.22 -16.86
N ARG A 171 -30.07 16.07 -17.67
CA ARG A 171 -31.41 16.59 -17.40
C ARG A 171 -31.84 16.02 -16.06
N PHE A 172 -32.40 16.87 -15.18
CA PHE A 172 -33.10 16.45 -13.97
C PHE A 172 -34.11 15.35 -14.35
N GLN A 173 -33.80 14.12 -13.96
CA GLN A 173 -34.76 13.02 -13.90
C GLN A 173 -35.21 12.86 -12.44
N PRO A 174 -36.35 12.18 -12.18
CA PRO A 174 -37.03 12.20 -10.88
C PRO A 174 -36.15 11.72 -9.73
N LEU A 175 -36.63 11.96 -8.51
CA LEU A 175 -36.09 11.63 -7.19
C LEU A 175 -35.76 10.13 -7.02
N ALA A 176 -34.75 9.63 -7.73
CA ALA A 176 -34.34 8.22 -7.71
C ALA A 176 -33.26 7.99 -6.66
N LEU A 177 -33.41 6.93 -5.87
CA LEU A 177 -32.38 6.43 -4.96
C LEU A 177 -31.40 5.56 -5.76
N GLU A 178 -30.11 5.86 -5.71
CA GLU A 178 -29.05 5.04 -6.32
C GLU A 178 -28.10 4.50 -5.25
N ILE A 179 -27.84 3.19 -5.28
CA ILE A 179 -26.81 2.52 -4.47
C ILE A 179 -25.68 2.08 -5.40
N ILE A 180 -24.48 2.57 -5.12
CA ILE A 180 -23.33 2.45 -6.00
C ILE A 180 -22.11 1.97 -5.18
N PRO A 181 -21.85 0.66 -5.11
CA PRO A 181 -20.60 0.16 -4.55
C PRO A 181 -19.42 0.57 -5.42
N LEU A 182 -18.38 1.15 -4.84
CA LEU A 182 -17.13 1.54 -5.51
C LEU A 182 -15.93 0.72 -5.02
N GLY A 183 -16.11 -0.02 -3.93
CA GLY A 183 -15.18 -1.04 -3.42
C GLY A 183 -15.86 -1.94 -2.38
N GLY A 184 -15.32 -3.14 -2.17
CA GLY A 184 -15.82 -4.12 -1.20
C GLY A 184 -16.99 -4.99 -1.68
N THR A 185 -17.38 -4.90 -2.95
CA THR A 185 -18.45 -5.73 -3.53
C THR A 185 -17.91 -6.61 -4.64
N GLY A 186 -18.03 -7.93 -4.48
CA GLY A 186 -17.34 -8.91 -5.33
C GLY A 186 -15.87 -9.13 -4.93
N GLU A 187 -15.48 -8.68 -3.74
CA GLU A 187 -14.14 -8.81 -3.17
C GLU A 187 -14.20 -8.64 -1.64
N ILE A 188 -13.11 -8.92 -0.93
CA ILE A 188 -12.92 -8.58 0.48
C ILE A 188 -11.91 -7.43 0.58
N GLY A 189 -12.27 -6.37 1.30
CA GLY A 189 -11.44 -5.19 1.45
C GLY A 189 -11.93 -3.99 0.65
N LYS A 190 -11.35 -2.82 0.93
CA LYS A 190 -11.62 -1.54 0.26
C LYS A 190 -13.09 -1.12 0.21
N ASN A 191 -13.85 -1.41 1.27
CA ASN A 191 -15.28 -1.10 1.33
C ASN A 191 -15.52 0.40 1.15
N LEU A 192 -16.35 0.74 0.16
CA LEU A 192 -16.82 2.09 -0.11
C LEU A 192 -18.12 2.02 -0.90
N ASN A 193 -19.21 2.47 -0.29
CA ASN A 193 -20.52 2.54 -0.92
C ASN A 193 -20.98 3.99 -1.02
N LEU A 194 -21.54 4.36 -2.17
CA LEU A 194 -22.17 5.66 -2.37
C LEU A 194 -23.69 5.49 -2.44
N VAL A 195 -24.41 6.24 -1.62
CA VAL A 195 -25.87 6.33 -1.61
C VAL A 195 -26.24 7.71 -2.12
N ARG A 196 -26.93 7.79 -3.26
CA ARG A 196 -27.39 9.06 -3.85
C ARG A 196 -28.91 9.15 -3.75
N CYS A 197 -29.41 10.28 -3.28
CA CYS A 197 -30.84 10.57 -3.16
C CYS A 197 -31.04 12.07 -3.31
N ASP A 198 -32.03 12.49 -4.10
CA ASP A 198 -32.47 13.89 -4.21
C ASP A 198 -31.37 14.91 -4.57
N GLY A 199 -30.37 14.48 -5.35
CA GLY A 199 -29.23 15.32 -5.75
C GLY A 199 -28.14 15.47 -4.68
N GLU A 200 -28.24 14.71 -3.60
CA GLU A 200 -27.27 14.60 -2.52
C GLU A 200 -26.71 13.18 -2.46
N ALA A 201 -25.53 13.03 -1.83
CA ALA A 201 -24.88 11.75 -1.68
C ALA A 201 -24.28 11.54 -0.29
N LEU A 202 -24.30 10.30 0.19
CA LEU A 202 -23.59 9.84 1.37
C LEU A 202 -22.62 8.73 1.02
N ILE A 203 -21.42 8.80 1.58
CA ILE A 203 -20.45 7.72 1.52
C ILE A 203 -20.61 6.87 2.77
N ILE A 204 -20.60 5.55 2.61
CA ILE A 204 -20.56 4.58 3.71
C ILE A 204 -19.26 3.81 3.59
N ASP A 205 -18.43 3.97 4.61
CA ASP A 205 -17.07 3.48 4.70
C ASP A 205 -16.13 4.01 3.59
N CYS A 206 -14.82 3.91 3.83
CA CYS A 206 -13.75 4.31 2.92
C CYS A 206 -12.48 3.53 3.28
N GLY A 207 -12.47 2.25 2.91
CA GLY A 207 -11.46 1.28 3.29
C GLY A 207 -10.28 1.09 2.35
N ILE A 208 -9.27 0.34 2.81
CA ILE A 208 -8.19 -0.21 1.98
C ILE A 208 -8.36 -1.71 1.75
N SER A 209 -7.68 -2.27 0.76
CA SER A 209 -7.33 -3.69 0.72
C SER A 209 -5.81 -3.85 0.75
N PHE A 210 -5.35 -5.00 1.22
CA PHE A 210 -3.92 -5.33 1.25
C PHE A 210 -3.50 -5.90 -0.12
N PRO A 211 -2.30 -5.54 -0.61
CA PRO A 211 -1.80 -6.04 -1.89
C PRO A 211 -1.47 -7.53 -1.81
N GLY A 212 -1.82 -8.29 -2.85
CA GLY A 212 -1.41 -9.69 -3.01
C GLY A 212 0.01 -9.83 -3.58
N GLU A 213 0.45 -11.07 -3.78
CA GLU A 213 1.75 -11.38 -4.41
C GLU A 213 1.88 -10.84 -5.85
N ASP A 214 0.74 -10.58 -6.51
CA ASP A 214 0.66 -10.03 -7.87
C ASP A 214 0.92 -8.52 -7.96
N LEU A 215 1.07 -7.83 -6.82
CA LEU A 215 1.26 -6.38 -6.72
C LEU A 215 2.63 -6.03 -6.07
N PRO A 216 3.76 -6.41 -6.69
CA PRO A 216 5.08 -6.16 -6.10
C PRO A 216 5.35 -4.67 -5.84
N GLY A 217 5.77 -4.37 -4.61
CA GLY A 217 6.14 -3.03 -4.17
C GLY A 217 4.97 -2.07 -3.91
N VAL A 218 3.72 -2.55 -3.97
CA VAL A 218 2.56 -1.79 -3.52
C VAL A 218 2.42 -1.96 -2.01
N ASP A 219 2.07 -0.89 -1.29
CA ASP A 219 1.83 -0.93 0.16
C ASP A 219 0.35 -1.14 0.49
N LEU A 220 -0.55 -0.44 -0.23
CA LEU A 220 -2.00 -0.50 -0.01
C LEU A 220 -2.75 -0.35 -1.34
N VAL A 221 -3.96 -0.86 -1.38
CA VAL A 221 -4.89 -0.68 -2.50
C VAL A 221 -6.13 0.06 -1.99
N ILE A 222 -6.58 1.09 -2.69
CA ILE A 222 -7.78 1.86 -2.33
C ILE A 222 -8.77 1.93 -3.50
N PRO A 223 -10.05 2.27 -3.27
CA PRO A 223 -11.02 2.47 -4.34
C PRO A 223 -10.57 3.55 -5.31
N ASP A 224 -10.87 3.37 -6.60
CA ASP A 224 -10.64 4.41 -7.62
C ASP A 224 -11.50 5.65 -7.32
N PRO A 225 -10.90 6.83 -7.14
CA PRO A 225 -11.63 8.06 -6.83
C PRO A 225 -12.38 8.67 -8.02
N GLU A 226 -12.18 8.20 -9.26
CA GLU A 226 -12.66 8.87 -10.48
C GLU A 226 -14.16 9.23 -10.41
N TYR A 227 -15.01 8.27 -10.09
CA TYR A 227 -16.45 8.53 -10.03
C TYR A 227 -16.83 9.42 -8.84
N LEU A 228 -16.26 9.20 -7.66
CA LEU A 228 -16.49 10.06 -6.50
C LEU A 228 -16.13 11.52 -6.78
N LEU A 229 -15.04 11.75 -7.50
CA LEU A 229 -14.63 13.10 -7.90
C LEU A 229 -15.65 13.76 -8.82
N SER A 230 -16.32 12.97 -9.67
CA SER A 230 -17.37 13.48 -10.57
C SER A 230 -18.64 13.93 -9.85
N VAL A 231 -18.91 13.39 -8.66
CA VAL A 231 -20.10 13.70 -7.83
C VAL A 231 -19.74 14.36 -6.49
N ARG A 232 -18.49 14.80 -6.30
CA ARG A 232 -17.98 15.29 -5.02
C ARG A 232 -18.80 16.42 -4.40
N ASP A 233 -19.38 17.28 -5.25
CA ASP A 233 -20.14 18.45 -4.82
C ASP A 233 -21.54 18.05 -4.29
N GLU A 234 -21.99 16.82 -4.55
CA GLU A 234 -23.23 16.23 -4.01
C GLU A 234 -23.00 15.58 -2.65
N VAL A 235 -21.75 15.23 -2.30
CA VAL A 235 -21.42 14.45 -1.09
C VAL A 235 -21.59 15.30 0.17
N GLN A 236 -22.52 14.88 1.03
CA GLN A 236 -22.87 15.59 2.27
C GLN A 236 -22.07 15.10 3.49
N GLY A 237 -21.52 13.89 3.45
CA GLY A 237 -20.75 13.33 4.55
C GLY A 237 -20.34 11.88 4.33
N ILE A 238 -19.53 11.39 5.27
CA ILE A 238 -19.03 10.01 5.30
C ILE A 238 -19.53 9.35 6.59
N LEU A 239 -20.20 8.22 6.48
CA LEU A 239 -20.64 7.38 7.59
C LEU A 239 -19.64 6.22 7.75
N LEU A 240 -19.13 6.00 8.95
CA LEU A 240 -18.23 4.89 9.26
C LEU A 240 -18.95 3.85 10.12
N THR A 241 -19.01 2.61 9.64
CA THR A 241 -19.66 1.50 10.35
C THR A 241 -18.83 1.05 11.55
N HIS A 242 -17.52 0.94 11.36
CA HIS A 242 -16.56 0.55 12.40
C HIS A 242 -15.11 0.89 12.02
N GLY A 243 -14.17 0.59 12.92
CA GLY A 243 -12.78 1.03 12.83
C GLY A 243 -11.79 0.11 12.11
N HIS A 244 -12.22 -0.90 11.34
CA HIS A 244 -11.28 -1.74 10.58
C HIS A 244 -10.68 -1.03 9.37
N GLU A 245 -9.45 -1.42 9.00
CA GLU A 245 -8.69 -0.78 7.91
C GLU A 245 -9.41 -0.87 6.57
N ASP A 246 -10.08 -1.98 6.30
CA ASP A 246 -10.92 -2.19 5.14
C ASP A 246 -12.24 -1.44 5.13
N HIS A 247 -12.52 -0.65 6.17
CA HIS A 247 -13.66 0.28 6.25
C HIS A 247 -13.23 1.74 6.39
N VAL A 248 -11.99 2.01 6.84
CA VAL A 248 -11.57 3.39 7.16
C VAL A 248 -10.19 3.78 6.64
N GLY A 249 -9.40 2.80 6.21
CA GLY A 249 -7.98 2.98 5.90
C GLY A 249 -7.70 3.88 4.71
N ALA A 250 -8.66 4.07 3.79
CA ALA A 250 -8.51 4.95 2.64
C ALA A 250 -8.86 6.41 2.93
N LEU A 251 -9.52 6.72 4.06
CA LEU A 251 -9.86 8.11 4.43
C LEU A 251 -8.67 9.08 4.32
N PRO A 252 -7.46 8.77 4.83
CA PRO A 252 -6.33 9.70 4.76
C PRO A 252 -5.80 9.95 3.34
N TYR A 253 -6.25 9.16 2.36
CA TYR A 253 -5.91 9.30 0.93
C TYR A 253 -7.05 9.94 0.15
N MET A 254 -8.30 9.66 0.53
CA MET A 254 -9.50 10.12 -0.17
C MET A 254 -9.94 11.53 0.26
N LEU A 255 -9.79 11.88 1.55
CA LEU A 255 -10.21 13.19 2.06
C LEU A 255 -9.54 14.39 1.35
N PRO A 256 -8.22 14.39 1.04
CA PRO A 256 -7.60 15.47 0.28
C PRO A 256 -8.24 15.69 -1.11
N LEU A 257 -8.85 14.66 -1.69
CA LEU A 257 -9.47 14.70 -3.01
C LEU A 257 -10.93 15.19 -2.94
N LEU A 258 -11.67 14.77 -1.90
CA LEU A 258 -13.09 15.10 -1.72
C LEU A 258 -13.33 16.45 -1.03
N GLY A 259 -12.34 16.96 -0.30
CA GLY A 259 -12.46 18.19 0.49
C GLY A 259 -12.86 17.94 1.95
N LYS A 260 -13.22 19.00 2.67
CA LYS A 260 -13.59 18.92 4.09
C LYS A 260 -15.04 18.46 4.24
N LEU A 261 -15.23 17.14 4.30
CA LEU A 261 -16.52 16.51 4.57
C LEU A 261 -16.68 16.16 6.06
N PRO A 262 -17.88 16.28 6.65
CA PRO A 262 -18.15 15.74 7.98
C PRO A 262 -18.07 14.21 7.98
N ILE A 263 -17.42 13.65 8.99
CA ILE A 263 -17.24 12.22 9.19
C ILE A 263 -18.02 11.81 10.43
N TYR A 264 -18.97 10.90 10.26
CA TYR A 264 -19.82 10.37 11.31
C TYR A 264 -19.35 8.96 11.66
N GLY A 265 -19.25 8.67 12.96
CA GLY A 265 -18.83 7.36 13.43
C GLY A 265 -18.94 7.25 14.93
N THR A 266 -18.88 6.03 15.44
CA THR A 266 -18.88 5.79 16.89
C THR A 266 -17.60 6.32 17.55
N PRO A 267 -17.62 6.60 18.87
CA PRO A 267 -16.49 7.26 19.53
C PRO A 267 -15.15 6.52 19.38
N LEU A 268 -15.16 5.18 19.43
CA LEU A 268 -13.94 4.39 19.16
C LEU A 268 -13.46 4.57 17.73
N THR A 269 -14.34 4.37 16.75
CA THR A 269 -14.03 4.54 15.33
C THR A 269 -13.40 5.90 15.07
N LEU A 270 -14.03 6.97 15.54
CA LEU A 270 -13.52 8.32 15.34
C LEU A 270 -12.18 8.56 16.03
N ALA A 271 -11.94 7.99 17.22
CA ALA A 271 -10.65 8.12 17.89
C ALA A 271 -9.50 7.46 17.09
N LEU A 272 -9.76 6.29 16.50
CA LEU A 272 -8.82 5.61 15.61
C LEU A 272 -8.55 6.43 14.34
N ILE A 273 -9.59 7.04 13.76
CA ILE A 273 -9.45 7.89 12.56
C ILE A 273 -8.73 9.19 12.86
N GLU A 274 -9.07 9.87 13.95
CA GLU A 274 -8.42 11.11 14.38
C GLU A 274 -6.90 10.94 14.44
N GLN A 275 -6.43 9.81 14.94
CA GLN A 275 -5.01 9.50 14.93
C GLN A 275 -4.43 9.35 13.52
N LYS A 276 -5.07 8.58 12.64
CA LYS A 276 -4.62 8.41 11.24
C LYS A 276 -4.57 9.73 10.48
N LEU A 277 -5.57 10.60 10.69
CA LEU A 277 -5.59 11.93 10.09
C LEU A 277 -4.45 12.80 10.62
N ARG A 278 -4.18 12.78 11.94
CA ARG A 278 -3.05 13.51 12.55
C ARG A 278 -1.70 13.08 12.00
N GLU A 279 -1.48 11.78 11.77
CA GLU A 279 -0.24 11.26 11.16
C GLU A 279 0.04 11.87 9.78
N ARG A 280 -1.03 12.20 9.04
CA ARG A 280 -0.96 12.87 7.73
C ARG A 280 -1.18 14.38 7.78
N ARG A 281 -1.31 14.96 8.98
CA ARG A 281 -1.60 16.39 9.18
C ARG A 281 -2.89 16.83 8.48
N LEU A 282 -3.87 15.94 8.43
CA LEU A 282 -5.21 16.18 7.91
C LEU A 282 -6.16 16.54 9.06
N ASP A 283 -7.17 17.32 8.72
CA ASP A 283 -8.21 17.80 9.62
C ASP A 283 -9.57 17.60 8.95
N ALA A 284 -10.53 17.04 9.68
CA ALA A 284 -11.89 16.80 9.23
C ALA A 284 -12.89 16.99 10.40
N PRO A 285 -14.09 17.52 10.15
CA PRO A 285 -15.14 17.57 11.18
C PRO A 285 -15.56 16.15 11.59
N LEU A 286 -15.21 15.74 12.81
CA LEU A 286 -15.58 14.43 13.36
C LEU A 286 -16.84 14.56 14.21
N HIS A 287 -17.88 13.79 13.86
CA HIS A 287 -19.21 13.83 14.47
C HIS A 287 -19.54 12.49 15.15
N PRO A 288 -19.36 12.37 16.48
CA PRO A 288 -19.66 11.14 17.19
C PRO A 288 -21.15 10.81 17.11
N VAL A 289 -21.46 9.58 16.73
CA VAL A 289 -22.82 9.04 16.70
C VAL A 289 -23.02 8.02 17.81
N LYS A 290 -24.26 7.91 18.29
CA LYS A 290 -24.65 6.96 19.32
C LYS A 290 -25.68 5.97 18.74
N PRO A 291 -25.46 4.65 18.85
CA PRO A 291 -26.46 3.66 18.44
C PRO A 291 -27.83 3.94 19.08
N GLY A 292 -28.89 3.81 18.29
CA GLY A 292 -30.27 4.07 18.68
C GLY A 292 -30.71 5.54 18.59
N THR A 293 -29.82 6.48 18.26
CA THR A 293 -30.15 7.89 18.09
C THR A 293 -30.10 8.30 16.61
N PRO A 294 -31.25 8.53 15.95
CA PRO A 294 -31.31 9.02 14.58
C PRO A 294 -30.71 10.43 14.45
N PHE A 295 -30.11 10.73 13.29
CA PHE A 295 -29.63 12.06 12.93
C PHE A 295 -29.85 12.34 11.43
N GLN A 296 -29.84 13.60 11.05
CA GLN A 296 -30.09 14.01 9.66
C GLN A 296 -28.76 14.33 8.94
N VAL A 297 -28.58 13.83 7.71
CA VAL A 297 -27.51 14.24 6.82
C VAL A 297 -28.11 14.52 5.44
N GLY A 298 -28.16 15.80 5.04
CA GLY A 298 -28.93 16.21 3.87
C GLY A 298 -30.40 15.84 4.01
N SER A 299 -30.93 15.16 3.00
CA SER A 299 -32.28 14.61 2.85
C SER A 299 -32.47 13.25 3.55
N ILE A 300 -31.39 12.60 3.98
CA ILE A 300 -31.43 11.25 4.52
C ILE A 300 -31.41 11.30 6.06
N THR A 301 -32.38 10.62 6.69
CA THR A 301 -32.31 10.33 8.13
C THR A 301 -31.51 9.04 8.34
N VAL A 302 -30.45 9.12 9.12
CA VAL A 302 -29.52 8.02 9.40
C VAL A 302 -29.75 7.51 10.82
N GLU A 303 -29.96 6.20 10.96
CA GLU A 303 -30.10 5.51 12.24
C GLU A 303 -28.95 4.51 12.43
N PRO A 304 -28.00 4.79 13.35
CA PRO A 304 -26.99 3.81 13.75
C PRO A 304 -27.61 2.76 14.67
N ILE A 305 -27.37 1.48 14.39
CA ILE A 305 -27.91 0.34 15.14
C ILE A 305 -26.75 -0.51 15.61
N ARG A 306 -26.69 -0.85 16.90
CA ARG A 306 -25.58 -1.63 17.43
C ARG A 306 -25.59 -3.05 16.85
N VAL A 307 -24.44 -3.50 16.37
CA VAL A 307 -24.17 -4.88 15.98
C VAL A 307 -22.86 -5.34 16.62
N THR A 308 -22.75 -6.63 16.93
CA THR A 308 -21.49 -7.23 17.41
C THR A 308 -20.57 -7.58 16.24
N HIS A 309 -19.26 -7.43 16.43
CA HIS A 309 -18.23 -7.77 15.44
C HIS A 309 -16.90 -8.04 16.19
N SER A 310 -15.76 -8.11 15.49
CA SER A 310 -14.42 -8.32 16.08
C SER A 310 -13.71 -7.04 16.54
N ILE A 311 -14.39 -5.89 16.52
CA ILE A 311 -13.98 -4.64 17.14
C ILE A 311 -15.18 -4.04 17.90
N PRO A 312 -14.99 -3.34 19.05
CA PRO A 312 -16.08 -2.67 19.73
C PRO A 312 -16.73 -1.57 18.89
N ASP A 313 -17.90 -1.12 19.32
CA ASP A 313 -18.57 0.08 18.78
C ASP A 313 -18.93 -0.01 17.28
N CYS A 314 -19.18 -1.21 16.78
CA CYS A 314 -19.72 -1.43 15.45
C CYS A 314 -21.20 -1.06 15.34
N VAL A 315 -21.56 -0.49 14.19
CA VAL A 315 -22.94 -0.17 13.86
C VAL A 315 -23.31 -0.59 12.45
N ALA A 316 -24.54 -1.10 12.32
CA ALA A 316 -25.29 -1.05 11.07
C ALA A 316 -25.90 0.35 10.90
N TYR A 317 -26.16 0.76 9.66
CA TYR A 317 -26.88 2.00 9.37
C TYR A 317 -28.19 1.69 8.64
N ALA A 318 -29.31 2.16 9.19
CA ALA A 318 -30.55 2.29 8.44
C ALA A 318 -30.68 3.73 7.91
N LEU A 319 -30.89 3.85 6.61
CA LEU A 319 -31.05 5.11 5.90
C LEU A 319 -32.52 5.22 5.49
N ARG A 320 -33.21 6.21 6.03
CA ARG A 320 -34.57 6.54 5.62
C ARG A 320 -34.52 7.55 4.50
N THR A 321 -35.07 7.17 3.36
CA THR A 321 -35.20 8.00 2.17
C THR A 321 -36.67 8.12 1.77
N ALA A 322 -36.98 8.94 0.77
CA ALA A 322 -38.32 9.04 0.21
C ALA A 322 -38.79 7.72 -0.44
N GLU A 323 -37.86 6.87 -0.89
CA GLU A 323 -38.14 5.58 -1.55
C GLU A 323 -38.34 4.44 -0.55
N GLY A 324 -37.78 4.55 0.67
CA GLY A 324 -37.93 3.58 1.75
C GLY A 324 -36.68 3.45 2.63
N ILE A 325 -36.63 2.38 3.43
CA ILE A 325 -35.52 2.12 4.35
C ILE A 325 -34.46 1.24 3.67
N VAL A 326 -33.23 1.74 3.57
CA VAL A 326 -32.07 0.95 3.15
C VAL A 326 -31.23 0.61 4.39
N VAL A 327 -30.90 -0.66 4.59
CA VAL A 327 -30.06 -1.09 5.71
C VAL A 327 -28.73 -1.59 5.17
N PHE A 328 -27.64 -1.02 5.69
CA PHE A 328 -26.29 -1.56 5.58
C PHE A 328 -25.95 -2.22 6.90
N THR A 329 -25.69 -3.53 6.90
CA THR A 329 -25.36 -4.25 8.15
C THR A 329 -24.04 -3.79 8.77
N GLY A 330 -23.17 -3.18 7.96
CA GLY A 330 -21.74 -3.19 8.24
C GLY A 330 -21.23 -4.64 8.31
N ASP A 331 -20.08 -4.82 8.94
CA ASP A 331 -19.60 -6.16 9.26
C ASP A 331 -20.14 -6.56 10.61
N PHE A 332 -20.65 -7.79 10.69
CA PHE A 332 -21.31 -8.24 11.91
C PHE A 332 -21.19 -9.74 12.11
N LYS A 333 -21.25 -10.14 13.37
CA LYS A 333 -21.73 -11.44 13.84
C LYS A 333 -22.86 -11.21 14.83
N ILE A 334 -23.44 -12.28 15.33
CA ILE A 334 -24.37 -12.28 16.46
C ILE A 334 -23.67 -12.96 17.63
N ASP A 335 -23.21 -12.14 18.57
CA ASP A 335 -22.65 -12.61 19.83
C ASP A 335 -23.64 -12.36 20.97
N HIS A 336 -24.06 -13.45 21.63
CA HIS A 336 -24.98 -13.39 22.77
C HIS A 336 -24.26 -13.12 24.10
N THR A 337 -22.95 -13.34 24.15
CA THR A 337 -22.08 -13.18 25.33
C THR A 337 -20.80 -12.41 24.98
N PRO A 338 -20.90 -11.23 24.34
CA PRO A 338 -19.72 -10.46 23.96
C PRO A 338 -18.95 -10.01 25.20
N VAL A 339 -17.63 -9.87 25.06
CA VAL A 339 -16.71 -9.61 26.19
C VAL A 339 -16.97 -8.27 26.87
N ASP A 340 -17.44 -7.26 26.12
CA ASP A 340 -17.81 -5.95 26.65
C ASP A 340 -19.25 -5.88 27.19
N GLY A 341 -20.05 -6.94 27.00
CA GLY A 341 -21.46 -7.02 27.38
C GLY A 341 -22.42 -6.28 26.45
N GLU A 342 -21.92 -5.60 25.41
CA GLU A 342 -22.71 -4.81 24.46
C GLU A 342 -23.21 -5.69 23.31
N ARG A 343 -24.50 -6.02 23.33
CA ARG A 343 -25.12 -6.97 22.37
C ARG A 343 -25.71 -6.26 21.15
N THR A 344 -25.88 -7.02 20.06
CA THR A 344 -26.65 -6.59 18.89
C THR A 344 -28.07 -6.20 19.29
N ASP A 345 -28.56 -5.06 18.79
CA ASP A 345 -29.90 -4.55 19.12
C ASP A 345 -30.98 -5.20 18.22
N PHE A 346 -31.41 -6.40 18.61
CA PHE A 346 -32.46 -7.13 17.90
C PHE A 346 -33.80 -6.42 17.89
N ASN A 347 -34.13 -5.66 18.94
CA ASN A 347 -35.41 -4.98 19.04
C ASN A 347 -35.49 -3.85 18.00
N HIS A 348 -34.39 -3.11 17.81
CA HIS A 348 -34.31 -2.09 16.76
C HIS A 348 -34.39 -2.71 15.36
N LEU A 349 -33.64 -3.80 15.11
CA LEU A 349 -33.68 -4.51 13.83
C LEU A 349 -35.09 -5.03 13.50
N ALA A 350 -35.77 -5.68 14.45
CA ALA A 350 -37.13 -6.20 14.26
C ALA A 350 -38.13 -5.06 13.99
N ARG A 351 -38.04 -3.94 14.71
CA ARG A 351 -38.86 -2.75 14.48
C ARG A 351 -38.70 -2.22 13.06
N LEU A 352 -37.47 -2.13 12.54
CA LEU A 352 -37.24 -1.72 11.15
C LEU A 352 -37.88 -2.69 10.16
N GLY A 353 -37.82 -3.99 10.43
CA GLY A 353 -38.50 -4.99 9.60
C GLY A 353 -40.02 -4.85 9.61
N ASP A 354 -40.63 -4.47 10.73
CA ASP A 354 -42.07 -4.21 10.84
C ASP A 354 -42.49 -2.90 10.14
N GLU A 355 -41.59 -1.92 10.05
CA GLU A 355 -41.78 -0.68 9.28
C GLU A 355 -41.63 -0.88 7.76
N GLY A 356 -40.96 -1.95 7.34
CA GLY A 356 -40.76 -2.32 5.94
C GLY A 356 -39.40 -1.87 5.40
N VAL A 357 -38.42 -2.79 5.42
CA VAL A 357 -37.10 -2.56 4.80
C VAL A 357 -37.19 -2.76 3.29
N LEU A 358 -36.75 -1.76 2.53
CA LEU A 358 -36.74 -1.80 1.07
C LEU A 358 -35.58 -2.63 0.53
N LEU A 359 -34.37 -2.35 1.01
CA LEU A 359 -33.14 -2.99 0.55
C LEU A 359 -32.24 -3.29 1.74
N LEU A 360 -31.71 -4.51 1.79
CA LEU A 360 -30.66 -4.91 2.72
C LEU A 360 -29.35 -5.15 1.94
N LEU A 361 -28.33 -4.39 2.32
CA LEU A 361 -26.93 -4.66 1.98
C LEU A 361 -26.26 -5.35 3.16
N SER A 362 -25.96 -6.63 2.98
CA SER A 362 -25.48 -7.51 4.07
C SER A 362 -24.06 -7.99 3.83
N ASP A 363 -23.27 -8.05 4.90
CA ASP A 363 -22.03 -8.84 4.96
C ASP A 363 -22.31 -10.27 4.46
N SER A 364 -21.43 -10.77 3.59
CA SER A 364 -21.50 -12.11 3.01
C SER A 364 -20.25 -12.95 3.28
N THR A 365 -19.25 -12.42 3.98
CA THR A 365 -17.92 -13.01 4.18
C THR A 365 -17.94 -14.48 4.57
N ASN A 366 -18.84 -14.86 5.48
CA ASN A 366 -18.97 -16.22 6.01
C ASN A 366 -20.22 -16.96 5.52
N ALA A 367 -20.82 -16.56 4.39
CA ALA A 367 -22.03 -17.21 3.85
C ALA A 367 -21.85 -18.70 3.52
N GLU A 368 -20.62 -19.15 3.28
CA GLU A 368 -20.30 -20.57 3.06
C GLU A 368 -20.16 -21.37 4.37
N ARG A 369 -20.09 -20.70 5.53
CA ARG A 369 -19.92 -21.35 6.83
C ARG A 369 -21.27 -21.70 7.45
N THR A 370 -21.55 -22.99 7.58
CA THR A 370 -22.78 -23.50 8.21
C THR A 370 -22.84 -23.18 9.70
N GLY A 371 -24.06 -23.07 10.24
CA GLY A 371 -24.25 -22.93 11.69
C GLY A 371 -24.05 -21.51 12.20
N TRP A 372 -23.54 -21.42 13.43
CA TRP A 372 -23.33 -20.18 14.17
C TRP A 372 -21.84 -19.92 14.37
N THR A 373 -21.43 -18.67 14.26
CA THR A 373 -20.12 -18.20 14.69
C THR A 373 -20.06 -18.29 16.22
N PRO A 374 -18.99 -18.86 16.81
CA PRO A 374 -18.84 -18.87 18.26
C PRO A 374 -18.83 -17.47 18.87
N SER A 375 -19.13 -17.37 20.17
CA SER A 375 -18.94 -16.13 20.93
C SER A 375 -17.45 -15.83 21.10
N GLU A 376 -17.10 -14.54 21.15
CA GLU A 376 -15.76 -14.09 21.50
C GLU A 376 -15.33 -14.62 22.88
N SER A 377 -16.28 -14.85 23.79
CA SER A 377 -16.00 -15.40 25.13
C SER A 377 -15.36 -16.80 25.10
N ALA A 378 -15.59 -17.58 24.04
CA ALA A 378 -15.01 -18.92 23.91
C ALA A 378 -13.47 -18.90 23.85
N VAL A 379 -12.88 -17.79 23.40
CA VAL A 379 -11.41 -17.64 23.37
C VAL A 379 -10.83 -17.50 24.78
N SER A 380 -11.59 -16.95 25.74
CA SER A 380 -11.14 -16.82 27.12
C SER A 380 -10.82 -18.18 27.75
N ASP A 381 -11.60 -19.22 27.45
CA ASP A 381 -11.40 -20.58 27.98
C ASP A 381 -10.09 -21.19 27.47
N ALA A 382 -9.79 -20.97 26.18
CA ALA A 382 -8.54 -21.36 25.56
C ALA A 382 -7.36 -20.63 26.21
N TYR A 383 -7.47 -19.30 26.37
CA TYR A 383 -6.43 -18.50 26.99
C TYR A 383 -6.17 -18.92 28.43
N TYR A 384 -7.21 -19.19 29.21
CA TYR A 384 -7.07 -19.68 30.59
C TYR A 384 -6.17 -20.92 30.65
N THR A 385 -6.44 -21.90 29.77
CA THR A 385 -5.67 -23.14 29.69
C THR A 385 -4.23 -22.90 29.21
N LEU A 386 -4.04 -22.09 28.17
CA LEU A 386 -2.73 -21.83 27.60
C LEU A 386 -1.83 -21.03 28.55
N PHE A 387 -2.38 -20.02 29.24
CA PHE A 387 -1.64 -19.19 30.18
C PHE A 387 -1.22 -19.97 31.43
N ALA A 388 -2.06 -20.87 31.93
CA ALA A 388 -1.74 -21.75 33.05
C ALA A 388 -0.56 -22.68 32.76
N ASN A 389 -0.47 -23.19 31.53
CA ASN A 389 0.52 -24.19 31.12
C ASN A 389 1.82 -23.59 30.57
N ALA A 390 1.86 -22.28 30.30
CA ALA A 390 3.02 -21.60 29.74
C ALA A 390 4.12 -21.38 30.79
N GLN A 391 5.25 -22.07 30.62
CA GLN A 391 6.41 -22.01 31.52
C GLN A 391 7.32 -20.79 31.29
N GLY A 392 7.25 -20.18 30.10
CA GLY A 392 8.06 -19.01 29.73
C GLY A 392 7.21 -17.79 29.41
N ARG A 393 7.73 -16.93 28.53
CA ARG A 393 6.99 -15.77 28.02
C ARG A 393 5.83 -16.24 27.15
N ILE A 394 4.75 -15.48 27.16
CA ILE A 394 3.64 -15.65 26.21
C ILE A 394 3.68 -14.49 25.23
N LEU A 395 3.63 -14.78 23.94
CA LEU A 395 3.45 -13.80 22.88
C LEU A 395 2.09 -14.05 22.24
N VAL A 396 1.17 -13.09 22.31
CA VAL A 396 -0.13 -13.15 21.64
C VAL A 396 -0.08 -12.20 20.45
N THR A 397 -0.37 -12.72 19.25
CA THR A 397 -0.60 -11.88 18.07
C THR A 397 -2.05 -11.92 17.64
N THR A 398 -2.58 -10.77 17.27
CA THR A 398 -3.93 -10.59 16.72
C THR A 398 -3.98 -9.25 15.96
N PHE A 399 -5.13 -8.93 15.36
CA PHE A 399 -5.34 -7.63 14.75
C PHE A 399 -5.28 -6.54 15.81
N ALA A 400 -4.54 -5.45 15.55
CA ALA A 400 -4.41 -4.33 16.48
C ALA A 400 -5.75 -3.66 16.83
N SER A 401 -6.77 -3.86 16.00
CA SER A 401 -8.14 -3.38 16.19
C SER A 401 -8.99 -4.29 17.09
N ASN A 402 -8.63 -5.55 17.30
CA ASN A 402 -9.44 -6.49 18.08
C ASN A 402 -9.25 -6.27 19.59
N LEU A 403 -9.85 -5.18 20.09
CA LEU A 403 -9.72 -4.77 21.49
C LEU A 403 -10.31 -5.78 22.47
N HIS A 404 -11.35 -6.54 22.08
CA HIS A 404 -11.90 -7.62 22.91
C HIS A 404 -10.84 -8.69 23.17
N ARG A 405 -10.13 -9.12 22.12
CA ARG A 405 -9.05 -10.11 22.25
C ARG A 405 -7.88 -9.60 23.10
N LEU A 406 -7.53 -8.33 22.93
CA LEU A 406 -6.50 -7.69 23.76
C LEU A 406 -6.94 -7.61 25.23
N GLN A 407 -8.20 -7.26 25.51
CA GLN A 407 -8.75 -7.26 26.87
C GLN A 407 -8.68 -8.65 27.49
N GLN A 408 -9.12 -9.69 26.78
CA GLN A 408 -9.05 -11.07 27.28
C GLN A 408 -7.62 -11.50 27.61
N ALA A 409 -6.65 -11.14 26.77
CA ALA A 409 -5.24 -11.42 27.03
C ALA A 409 -4.71 -10.65 28.26
N ILE A 410 -5.11 -9.39 28.43
CA ILE A 410 -4.75 -8.56 29.60
C ILE A 410 -5.38 -9.11 30.88
N ASP A 411 -6.67 -9.49 30.84
CA ASP A 411 -7.37 -10.09 31.98
C ASP A 411 -6.65 -11.36 32.44
N MET A 412 -6.25 -12.22 31.49
CA MET A 412 -5.47 -13.43 31.82
C MET A 412 -4.07 -13.08 32.34
N ALA A 413 -3.42 -12.05 31.81
CA ALA A 413 -2.16 -11.58 32.39
C ALA A 413 -2.33 -11.18 33.86
N GLN A 414 -3.41 -10.49 34.21
CA GLN A 414 -3.70 -10.11 35.59
C GLN A 414 -3.95 -11.33 36.49
N VAL A 415 -4.78 -12.27 36.04
CA VAL A 415 -5.09 -13.52 36.77
C VAL A 415 -3.82 -14.31 37.09
N TYR A 416 -2.90 -14.43 36.13
CA TYR A 416 -1.64 -15.17 36.31
C TYR A 416 -0.47 -14.28 36.80
N GLY A 417 -0.74 -13.02 37.12
CA GLY A 417 0.24 -12.05 37.62
C GLY A 417 1.40 -11.80 36.65
N ARG A 418 1.12 -11.71 35.35
CA ARG A 418 2.05 -11.33 34.29
C ARG A 418 1.97 -9.82 34.01
N LYS A 419 3.11 -9.23 33.63
CA LYS A 419 3.22 -7.89 33.05
C LYS A 419 3.00 -7.94 31.55
N VAL A 420 2.42 -6.89 31.01
CA VAL A 420 2.04 -6.79 29.60
C VAL A 420 2.91 -5.76 28.90
N ALA A 421 3.65 -6.20 27.89
CA ALA A 421 4.35 -5.33 26.96
C ALA A 421 3.65 -5.37 25.59
N VAL A 422 3.50 -4.21 24.94
CA VAL A 422 2.93 -4.13 23.60
C VAL A 422 4.05 -3.85 22.61
N LEU A 423 4.12 -4.63 21.53
CA LEU A 423 5.11 -4.52 20.47
C LEU A 423 4.43 -4.27 19.12
N GLY A 424 4.72 -3.12 18.54
CA GLY A 424 4.27 -2.77 17.20
C GLY A 424 3.45 -1.50 17.23
N ARG A 425 3.87 -0.52 16.41
CA ARG A 425 3.38 0.86 16.45
C ARG A 425 1.85 0.95 16.45
N ARG A 426 1.17 0.28 15.50
CA ARG A 426 -0.30 0.34 15.41
C ARG A 426 -1.00 -0.24 16.65
N MET A 427 -0.47 -1.31 17.24
CA MET A 427 -1.07 -1.91 18.43
C MET A 427 -0.81 -1.06 19.67
N GLU A 428 0.40 -0.53 19.85
CA GLU A 428 0.74 0.42 20.92
C GLU A 428 -0.23 1.61 20.90
N GLN A 429 -0.42 2.21 19.73
CA GLN A 429 -1.33 3.34 19.53
C GLN A 429 -2.79 3.00 19.85
N ASN A 430 -3.30 1.87 19.36
CA ASN A 430 -4.67 1.45 19.62
C ASN A 430 -4.91 1.12 21.09
N VAL A 431 -3.95 0.46 21.75
CA VAL A 431 -4.02 0.18 23.19
C VAL A 431 -4.04 1.49 23.98
N ASP A 432 -3.18 2.45 23.65
CA ASP A 432 -3.13 3.76 24.32
C ASP A 432 -4.48 4.49 24.20
N ILE A 433 -5.05 4.56 22.99
CA ILE A 433 -6.39 5.15 22.77
C ILE A 433 -7.43 4.41 23.60
N ALA A 434 -7.45 3.08 23.51
CA ALA A 434 -8.47 2.26 24.14
C ALA A 434 -8.45 2.37 25.67
N VAL A 435 -7.26 2.42 26.28
CA VAL A 435 -7.11 2.63 27.73
C VAL A 435 -7.58 4.04 28.11
N GLN A 436 -7.15 5.08 27.39
CA GLN A 436 -7.54 6.46 27.69
C GLN A 436 -9.05 6.70 27.55
N ARG A 437 -9.71 5.98 26.63
CA ARG A 437 -11.14 6.09 26.35
C ARG A 437 -11.99 5.08 27.12
N GLY A 438 -11.37 4.17 27.89
CA GLY A 438 -12.06 3.19 28.74
C GLY A 438 -12.56 1.93 28.02
N TYR A 439 -12.14 1.68 26.77
CA TYR A 439 -12.42 0.43 26.05
C TYR A 439 -11.52 -0.72 26.50
N LEU A 440 -10.32 -0.41 26.99
CA LEU A 440 -9.44 -1.37 27.67
C LEU A 440 -9.31 -1.00 29.14
N ARG A 441 -9.56 -1.96 30.02
CA ARG A 441 -9.40 -1.85 31.46
C ARG A 441 -8.11 -2.56 31.86
N VAL A 442 -7.19 -1.82 32.46
CA VAL A 442 -5.88 -2.36 32.85
C VAL A 442 -5.51 -1.85 34.23
N GLU A 443 -5.17 -2.75 35.15
CA GLU A 443 -4.75 -2.35 36.49
C GLU A 443 -3.40 -1.60 36.49
N PRO A 444 -3.20 -0.67 37.44
CA PRO A 444 -1.93 0.04 37.57
C PRO A 444 -0.73 -0.90 37.67
N GLY A 445 0.29 -0.62 36.85
CA GLY A 445 1.54 -1.39 36.85
C GLY A 445 1.48 -2.73 36.13
N VAL A 446 0.36 -3.10 35.48
CA VAL A 446 0.30 -4.28 34.60
C VAL A 446 1.00 -4.00 33.27
N LEU A 447 0.73 -2.85 32.65
CA LEU A 447 1.44 -2.42 31.43
C LEU A 447 2.85 -1.97 31.77
N ILE A 448 3.81 -2.47 30.99
CA ILE A 448 5.23 -2.10 31.08
C ILE A 448 5.74 -1.69 29.69
N SER A 449 6.80 -0.88 29.66
CA SER A 449 7.45 -0.56 28.39
C SER A 449 8.24 -1.77 27.87
N ALA A 450 8.43 -1.86 26.56
CA ALA A 450 9.22 -2.92 25.93
C ALA A 450 10.66 -3.02 26.48
N ARG A 451 11.22 -1.93 27.01
CA ARG A 451 12.57 -1.91 27.61
C ARG A 451 12.64 -2.60 28.96
N GLN A 452 11.50 -2.79 29.62
CA GLN A 452 11.40 -3.40 30.94
C GLN A 452 11.11 -4.91 30.86
N ILE A 453 11.00 -5.49 29.66
CA ILE A 453 10.70 -6.92 29.50
C ILE A 453 11.76 -7.77 30.24
N ASP A 454 13.03 -7.41 30.11
CA ASP A 454 14.15 -8.15 30.72
C ASP A 454 14.31 -7.88 32.23
N ASP A 455 13.53 -6.94 32.79
CA ASP A 455 13.51 -6.65 34.24
C ASP A 455 12.67 -7.67 35.03
N TYR A 456 11.92 -8.54 34.35
CA TYR A 456 11.04 -9.53 34.98
C TYR A 456 11.39 -10.97 34.54
N PRO A 457 11.08 -11.99 35.37
CA PRO A 457 11.19 -13.38 34.97
C PRO A 457 10.35 -13.70 33.73
N PRO A 458 10.81 -14.57 32.81
CA PRO A 458 10.10 -14.93 31.57
C PRO A 458 8.62 -15.32 31.78
N GLU A 459 8.35 -16.13 32.80
CA GLU A 459 7.00 -16.60 33.17
C GLU A 459 6.08 -15.49 33.70
N ARG A 460 6.61 -14.29 33.94
CA ARG A 460 5.86 -13.10 34.35
C ARG A 460 5.62 -12.15 33.18
N ILE A 461 5.92 -12.52 31.94
CA ILE A 461 5.74 -11.65 30.78
C ILE A 461 4.66 -12.18 29.83
N LEU A 462 3.76 -11.27 29.43
CA LEU A 462 2.92 -11.35 28.26
C LEU A 462 3.37 -10.25 27.27
N VAL A 463 3.52 -10.61 26.01
CA VAL A 463 3.76 -9.69 24.91
C VAL A 463 2.56 -9.71 23.98
N LEU A 464 1.93 -8.55 23.76
CA LEU A 464 0.94 -8.34 22.72
C LEU A 464 1.67 -7.80 21.49
N THR A 465 1.54 -8.46 20.33
CA THR A 465 2.32 -8.10 19.14
C THR A 465 1.50 -8.06 17.86
N THR A 466 1.83 -7.13 16.94
CA THR A 466 1.37 -7.18 15.55
C THR A 466 2.02 -8.33 14.78
N GLY A 467 1.52 -8.62 13.58
CA GLY A 467 2.08 -9.62 12.68
C GLY A 467 1.27 -10.90 12.54
N SER A 468 -0.03 -10.83 12.83
CA SER A 468 -0.94 -11.98 12.72
C SER A 468 -1.11 -12.49 11.28
N GLN A 469 -0.77 -11.68 10.26
CA GLN A 469 -0.85 -12.05 8.84
C GLN A 469 0.53 -12.33 8.24
N GLY A 470 1.59 -12.40 9.05
CA GLY A 470 2.95 -12.67 8.58
C GLY A 470 3.57 -11.52 7.78
N GLU A 471 3.05 -10.29 7.93
CA GLU A 471 3.54 -9.12 7.20
C GLU A 471 5.04 -8.92 7.52
N PRO A 472 5.93 -8.79 6.52
CA PRO A 472 7.38 -8.84 6.75
C PRO A 472 7.90 -7.83 7.77
N LEU A 473 7.36 -6.60 7.75
CA LEU A 473 7.75 -5.51 8.65
C LEU A 473 7.00 -5.50 9.99
N SER A 474 6.12 -6.46 10.24
CA SER A 474 5.42 -6.56 11.53
C SER A 474 6.35 -7.01 12.65
N ALA A 475 5.95 -6.75 13.90
CA ALA A 475 6.77 -7.09 15.06
C ALA A 475 7.00 -8.61 15.16
N LEU A 476 5.95 -9.44 15.06
CA LEU A 476 6.11 -10.90 15.16
C LEU A 476 6.98 -11.48 14.03
N SER A 477 6.81 -11.03 12.79
CA SER A 477 7.62 -11.51 11.67
C SER A 477 9.11 -11.19 11.84
N GLN A 478 9.43 -9.99 12.31
CA GLN A 478 10.80 -9.59 12.64
C GLN A 478 11.35 -10.38 13.83
N ILE A 479 10.53 -10.63 14.86
CA ILE A 479 10.90 -11.46 16.02
C ILE A 479 11.22 -12.90 15.56
N ALA A 480 10.38 -13.46 14.68
CA ALA A 480 10.58 -14.78 14.10
C ALA A 480 11.81 -14.86 13.17
N ALA A 481 12.20 -13.73 12.57
CA ALA A 481 13.41 -13.61 11.76
C ALA A 481 14.70 -13.35 12.58
N ASP A 482 14.59 -13.20 13.91
CA ASP A 482 15.68 -12.72 14.79
C ASP A 482 16.22 -11.32 14.41
N GLU A 483 15.38 -10.51 13.78
CA GLU A 483 15.70 -9.14 13.30
C GLU A 483 15.13 -8.05 14.22
N TYR A 484 14.24 -8.41 15.15
CA TYR A 484 13.61 -7.42 16.03
C TYR A 484 14.54 -7.03 17.20
N PRO A 485 14.95 -5.75 17.33
CA PRO A 485 16.02 -5.38 18.27
C PRO A 485 15.67 -5.56 19.75
N ARG A 486 14.39 -5.59 20.11
CA ARG A 486 13.91 -5.52 21.50
C ARG A 486 13.49 -6.87 22.09
N LEU A 487 13.38 -7.91 21.27
CA LEU A 487 12.91 -9.22 21.73
C LEU A 487 13.42 -10.31 20.79
N LYS A 488 14.03 -11.34 21.37
CA LYS A 488 14.39 -12.58 20.68
C LYS A 488 13.56 -13.73 21.24
N ILE A 489 13.22 -14.71 20.41
CA ILE A 489 12.57 -15.95 20.86
C ILE A 489 13.58 -16.83 21.58
N THR A 490 13.16 -17.45 22.68
CA THR A 490 13.93 -18.45 23.41
C THR A 490 13.16 -19.76 23.52
N PRO A 491 13.84 -20.93 23.57
CA PRO A 491 13.17 -22.20 23.82
C PRO A 491 12.28 -22.15 25.06
N GLY A 492 11.03 -22.58 24.92
CA GLY A 492 10.03 -22.54 26.00
C GLY A 492 9.06 -21.35 25.95
N ASP A 493 9.31 -20.36 25.08
CA ASP A 493 8.31 -19.33 24.78
C ASP A 493 7.05 -19.96 24.17
N THR A 494 5.89 -19.39 24.50
CA THR A 494 4.60 -19.77 23.92
C THR A 494 4.11 -18.65 23.02
N VAL A 495 3.84 -18.94 21.75
CA VAL A 495 3.29 -17.99 20.79
C VAL A 495 1.87 -18.40 20.43
N ILE A 496 0.93 -17.48 20.58
CA ILE A 496 -0.49 -17.68 20.28
C ILE A 496 -0.86 -16.77 19.10
N LEU A 497 -1.12 -17.39 17.95
CA LEU A 497 -1.67 -16.74 16.77
C LEU A 497 -3.19 -16.71 16.90
N SER A 498 -3.68 -15.60 17.46
CA SER A 498 -5.08 -15.37 17.75
C SER A 498 -5.80 -14.69 16.57
N ALA A 499 -5.58 -15.25 15.38
CA ALA A 499 -6.11 -14.82 14.10
C ALA A 499 -6.05 -15.98 13.10
N THR A 500 -6.87 -15.92 12.06
CA THR A 500 -6.72 -16.77 10.87
C THR A 500 -6.03 -15.99 9.75
N PRO A 501 -5.27 -16.66 8.87
CA PRO A 501 -4.80 -16.03 7.64
C PRO A 501 -5.97 -15.49 6.83
N ILE A 502 -5.86 -14.24 6.40
CA ILE A 502 -6.70 -13.67 5.34
C ILE A 502 -6.31 -14.38 4.04
N PRO A 503 -7.27 -14.74 3.16
CA PRO A 503 -6.97 -15.35 1.87
C PRO A 503 -5.85 -14.61 1.12
N GLY A 504 -4.80 -15.34 0.73
CA GLY A 504 -3.59 -14.82 0.09
C GLY A 504 -2.39 -14.66 1.03
N ASN A 505 -2.59 -14.60 2.34
CA ASN A 505 -1.51 -14.44 3.33
C ASN A 505 -1.04 -15.76 3.97
N GLU A 506 -1.62 -16.90 3.58
CA GLU A 506 -1.32 -18.21 4.18
C GLU A 506 0.18 -18.50 4.18
N SER A 507 0.83 -18.33 3.04
CA SER A 507 2.27 -18.56 2.88
C SER A 507 3.12 -17.70 3.82
N LEU A 508 2.73 -16.45 4.05
CA LEU A 508 3.43 -15.52 4.95
C LEU A 508 3.28 -15.92 6.42
N VAL A 509 2.06 -16.27 6.83
CA VAL A 509 1.76 -16.76 8.19
C VAL A 509 2.53 -18.04 8.46
N TRP A 510 2.44 -19.04 7.58
CA TRP A 510 3.10 -20.33 7.78
C TRP A 510 4.63 -20.23 7.76
N ARG A 511 5.20 -19.31 6.98
CA ARG A 511 6.64 -19.01 7.05
C ARG A 511 7.04 -18.51 8.43
N THR A 512 6.25 -17.61 9.01
CA THR A 512 6.48 -17.05 10.35
C THR A 512 6.34 -18.14 11.43
N VAL A 513 5.28 -18.94 11.38
CA VAL A 513 5.06 -20.09 12.27
C VAL A 513 6.24 -21.06 12.22
N ASN A 514 6.67 -21.46 11.03
CA ASN A 514 7.80 -22.39 10.85
C ASN A 514 9.11 -21.84 11.44
N ARG A 515 9.36 -20.53 11.32
CA ARG A 515 10.53 -19.90 11.94
C ARG A 515 10.45 -19.93 13.46
N LEU A 516 9.30 -19.56 14.04
CA LEU A 516 9.08 -19.60 15.49
C LEU A 516 9.28 -21.00 16.08
N VAL A 517 8.74 -22.03 15.42
CA VAL A 517 8.93 -23.43 15.82
C VAL A 517 10.40 -23.84 15.74
N ARG A 518 11.13 -23.45 14.69
CA ARG A 518 12.58 -23.71 14.57
C ARG A 518 13.40 -23.05 15.68
N LEU A 519 12.96 -21.90 16.19
CA LEU A 519 13.58 -21.22 17.33
C LEU A 519 13.22 -21.85 18.69
N GLY A 520 12.38 -22.89 18.71
CA GLY A 520 12.00 -23.64 19.92
C GLY A 520 10.78 -23.09 20.65
N ALA A 521 10.00 -22.21 20.03
CA ALA A 521 8.72 -21.76 20.59
C ALA A 521 7.63 -22.81 20.42
N LYS A 522 6.72 -22.88 21.39
CA LYS A 522 5.45 -23.62 21.29
C LYS A 522 4.43 -22.70 20.62
N VAL A 523 3.94 -23.08 19.44
CA VAL A 523 3.05 -22.23 18.64
C VAL A 523 1.62 -22.80 18.63
N TYR A 524 0.64 -21.98 19.01
CA TYR A 524 -0.78 -22.28 18.96
C TYR A 524 -1.48 -21.38 17.95
N HIS A 525 -2.30 -21.96 17.07
CA HIS A 525 -3.13 -21.26 16.10
C HIS A 525 -4.50 -21.95 16.03
N ASP A 526 -5.45 -21.35 15.32
CA ASP A 526 -6.86 -21.78 15.29
C ASP A 526 -7.07 -23.27 14.96
N GLY A 527 -6.28 -23.82 14.02
CA GLY A 527 -6.29 -25.25 13.70
C GLY A 527 -5.81 -26.22 14.80
N ILE A 528 -5.24 -25.73 15.91
CA ILE A 528 -4.73 -26.56 17.03
C ILE A 528 -5.44 -26.24 18.34
N ALA A 529 -5.83 -24.98 18.56
CA ALA A 529 -6.52 -24.52 19.75
C ALA A 529 -7.56 -23.45 19.38
N PRO A 530 -8.69 -23.36 20.11
CA PRO A 530 -9.75 -22.39 19.83
C PRO A 530 -9.36 -20.97 20.31
N VAL A 531 -8.30 -20.44 19.72
CA VAL A 531 -7.70 -19.14 20.04
C VAL A 531 -8.17 -18.04 19.10
N HIS A 532 -9.08 -18.34 18.19
CA HIS A 532 -9.69 -17.38 17.30
C HIS A 532 -11.18 -17.69 17.09
N VAL A 533 -11.93 -16.62 16.84
CA VAL A 533 -13.32 -16.63 16.44
C VAL A 533 -13.45 -15.56 15.38
N SER A 534 -14.22 -15.84 14.33
CA SER A 534 -14.45 -14.88 13.25
C SER A 534 -15.24 -13.67 13.76
N GLY A 535 -15.05 -12.52 13.11
CA GLY A 535 -15.90 -11.35 13.30
C GLY A 535 -17.21 -11.41 12.53
N HIS A 536 -17.35 -12.31 11.55
CA HIS A 536 -18.43 -12.28 10.56
C HIS A 536 -19.46 -13.40 10.76
N ALA A 537 -20.71 -13.09 10.47
CA ALA A 537 -21.88 -13.94 10.62
C ALA A 537 -21.83 -15.18 9.73
N SER A 538 -22.05 -16.35 10.33
CA SER A 538 -22.27 -17.62 9.63
C SER A 538 -23.74 -17.76 9.22
N GLN A 539 -24.07 -18.82 8.48
CA GLN A 539 -25.37 -18.98 7.83
C GLN A 539 -26.60 -18.74 8.71
N GLU A 540 -26.63 -19.23 9.96
CA GLU A 540 -27.81 -19.04 10.82
C GLU A 540 -27.98 -17.59 11.28
N GLU A 541 -26.88 -16.87 11.46
CA GLU A 541 -26.87 -15.46 11.85
C GLU A 541 -27.31 -14.56 10.68
N LEU A 542 -26.85 -14.89 9.46
CA LEU A 542 -27.31 -14.23 8.23
C LEU A 542 -28.82 -14.44 8.02
N LYS A 543 -29.30 -15.68 8.18
CA LYS A 543 -30.74 -16.00 8.12
C LYS A 543 -31.54 -15.26 9.19
N LEU A 544 -31.00 -15.13 10.40
CA LEU A 544 -31.64 -14.35 11.47
C LEU A 544 -31.72 -12.86 11.11
N MET A 545 -30.65 -12.26 10.58
CA MET A 545 -30.66 -10.87 10.12
C MET A 545 -31.73 -10.63 9.04
N ILE A 546 -31.79 -11.49 8.02
CA ILE A 546 -32.81 -11.44 6.98
C ILE A 546 -34.22 -11.59 7.58
N SER A 547 -34.41 -12.51 8.53
CA SER A 547 -35.72 -12.76 9.17
C SER A 547 -36.20 -11.59 10.02
N LEU A 548 -35.29 -10.86 10.68
CA LEU A 548 -35.61 -9.69 11.49
C LEU A 548 -35.98 -8.50 10.60
N LEU A 549 -35.19 -8.24 9.56
CA LEU A 549 -35.36 -7.07 8.70
C LEU A 549 -36.43 -7.26 7.61
N LYS A 550 -36.75 -8.50 7.23
CA LYS A 550 -37.76 -8.85 6.20
C LYS A 550 -37.64 -7.98 4.93
N PRO A 551 -36.43 -7.77 4.36
CA PRO A 551 -36.24 -6.80 3.31
C PRO A 551 -36.98 -7.20 2.02
N ARG A 552 -37.47 -6.22 1.25
CA ARG A 552 -38.05 -6.47 -0.07
C ARG A 552 -37.00 -6.93 -1.09
N TYR A 553 -35.81 -6.34 -1.04
CA TYR A 553 -34.68 -6.63 -1.90
C TYR A 553 -33.40 -6.95 -1.10
N LEU A 554 -32.55 -7.82 -1.65
CA LEU A 554 -31.28 -8.26 -1.05
C LEU A 554 -30.12 -7.97 -1.99
N ALA A 555 -29.02 -7.43 -1.46
CA ALA A 555 -27.75 -7.28 -2.17
C ALA A 555 -26.57 -7.64 -1.25
N PRO A 556 -25.96 -8.83 -1.37
CA PRO A 556 -24.79 -9.20 -0.59
C PRO A 556 -23.57 -8.35 -0.98
N VAL A 557 -22.91 -7.79 0.02
CA VAL A 557 -21.68 -7.01 -0.06
C VAL A 557 -20.63 -7.63 0.88
N HIS A 558 -19.43 -7.06 0.92
CA HIS A 558 -18.32 -7.55 1.76
C HIS A 558 -18.03 -9.05 1.51
N GLY A 559 -17.63 -9.37 0.28
CA GLY A 559 -17.41 -10.75 -0.13
C GLY A 559 -17.15 -10.93 -1.62
N GLU A 560 -16.25 -11.86 -1.93
CA GLU A 560 -16.00 -12.40 -3.29
C GLU A 560 -17.25 -13.06 -3.92
N PRO A 561 -17.27 -13.31 -5.25
CA PRO A 561 -18.44 -13.86 -5.95
C PRO A 561 -18.95 -15.19 -5.38
N ARG A 562 -18.07 -16.05 -4.85
CA ARG A 562 -18.48 -17.31 -4.18
C ARG A 562 -19.31 -17.06 -2.92
N HIS A 563 -18.97 -16.03 -2.14
CA HIS A 563 -19.70 -15.66 -0.93
C HIS A 563 -21.08 -15.09 -1.28
N GLN A 564 -21.15 -14.21 -2.28
CA GLN A 564 -22.41 -13.66 -2.78
C GLN A 564 -23.33 -14.77 -3.31
N ALA A 565 -22.78 -15.73 -4.05
CA ALA A 565 -23.53 -16.89 -4.52
C ALA A 565 -24.08 -17.73 -3.36
N ALA A 566 -23.26 -18.05 -2.35
CA ALA A 566 -23.70 -18.77 -1.16
C ALA A 566 -24.80 -18.00 -0.39
N TYR A 567 -24.67 -16.68 -0.28
CA TYR A 567 -25.69 -15.83 0.33
C TYR A 567 -27.03 -15.92 -0.40
N PHE A 568 -27.02 -15.92 -1.74
CA PHE A 568 -28.24 -16.07 -2.52
C PHE A 568 -28.87 -17.46 -2.39
N GLU A 569 -28.07 -18.53 -2.29
CA GLU A 569 -28.61 -19.85 -2.01
C GLU A 569 -29.35 -19.89 -0.66
N LEU A 570 -28.80 -19.23 0.36
CA LEU A 570 -29.49 -19.08 1.66
C LEU A 570 -30.80 -18.30 1.52
N ALA A 571 -30.77 -17.16 0.81
CA ALA A 571 -31.95 -16.34 0.60
C ALA A 571 -33.06 -17.10 -0.17
N ARG A 572 -32.71 -17.91 -1.18
CA ARG A 572 -33.64 -18.78 -1.90
C ARG A 572 -34.30 -19.79 -0.97
N GLN A 573 -33.53 -20.42 -0.07
CA GLN A 573 -34.07 -21.33 0.94
C GLN A 573 -35.05 -20.64 1.89
N MET A 574 -34.88 -19.34 2.12
CA MET A 574 -35.80 -18.51 2.91
C MET A 574 -37.03 -18.00 2.12
N GLY A 575 -37.13 -18.33 0.83
CA GLY A 575 -38.28 -17.97 -0.01
C GLY A 575 -38.12 -16.73 -0.87
N TYR A 576 -36.92 -16.14 -0.95
CA TYR A 576 -36.65 -15.03 -1.88
C TYR A 576 -36.60 -15.52 -3.32
N ARG A 577 -37.20 -14.74 -4.23
CA ARG A 577 -37.18 -14.98 -5.68
C ARG A 577 -36.03 -14.23 -6.33
N ASP A 578 -35.55 -14.69 -7.49
CA ASP A 578 -34.40 -14.08 -8.18
C ASP A 578 -34.60 -12.59 -8.48
N GLU A 579 -35.83 -12.18 -8.79
CA GLU A 579 -36.20 -10.76 -8.99
C GLU A 579 -36.09 -9.87 -7.75
N GLN A 580 -35.89 -10.47 -6.57
CA GLN A 580 -35.67 -9.78 -5.30
C GLN A 580 -34.19 -9.70 -4.90
N MET A 581 -33.30 -10.33 -5.66
CA MET A 581 -31.89 -10.48 -5.32
C MET A 581 -31.02 -9.80 -6.39
N PHE A 582 -30.16 -8.88 -5.96
CA PHE A 582 -29.29 -8.14 -6.86
C PHE A 582 -27.82 -8.52 -6.64
N LEU A 583 -27.25 -9.21 -7.62
CA LEU A 583 -25.80 -9.40 -7.69
C LEU A 583 -25.17 -8.08 -8.11
N LEU A 584 -24.46 -7.44 -7.19
CA LEU A 584 -23.72 -6.22 -7.45
C LEU A 584 -22.23 -6.52 -7.59
N GLU A 585 -21.55 -5.66 -8.32
CA GLU A 585 -20.10 -5.58 -8.45
C GLU A 585 -19.71 -4.11 -8.29
N ASN A 586 -18.44 -3.82 -8.00
CA ASN A 586 -17.95 -2.44 -7.99
C ASN A 586 -18.29 -1.72 -9.31
N GLY A 587 -18.87 -0.52 -9.20
CA GLY A 587 -19.34 0.30 -10.31
C GLY A 587 -20.75 -0.04 -10.80
N ALA A 588 -21.41 -1.07 -10.27
CA ALA A 588 -22.83 -1.29 -10.50
C ALA A 588 -23.66 -0.14 -9.93
N VAL A 589 -24.75 0.23 -10.61
CA VAL A 589 -25.71 1.23 -10.13
C VAL A 589 -27.03 0.53 -9.91
N LEU A 590 -27.39 0.28 -8.65
CA LEU A 590 -28.73 -0.19 -8.30
C LEU A 590 -29.63 1.02 -8.12
N ARG A 591 -30.57 1.20 -9.04
CA ARG A 591 -31.52 2.31 -9.03
C ARG A 591 -32.87 1.85 -8.48
N ILE A 592 -33.45 2.68 -7.61
CA ILE A 592 -34.76 2.47 -7.03
C ILE A 592 -35.63 3.69 -7.33
N GLU A 593 -36.75 3.43 -8.00
CA GLU A 593 -37.75 4.43 -8.35
C GLU A 593 -39.14 3.88 -8.04
N ASN A 594 -39.96 4.64 -7.31
CA ASN A 594 -41.30 4.23 -6.89
C ASN A 594 -41.32 2.85 -6.19
N GLY A 595 -40.29 2.56 -5.40
CA GLY A 595 -40.07 1.31 -4.68
C GLY A 595 -39.70 0.11 -5.55
N ALA A 596 -39.45 0.28 -6.86
CA ALA A 596 -38.99 -0.77 -7.75
C ALA A 596 -37.48 -0.65 -8.01
N ALA A 597 -36.75 -1.73 -7.78
CA ALA A 597 -35.30 -1.79 -7.97
C ALA A 597 -34.91 -2.34 -9.35
N SER A 598 -33.91 -1.74 -9.98
CA SER A 598 -33.38 -2.17 -11.29
C SER A 598 -31.90 -1.77 -11.43
N LEU A 599 -31.16 -2.47 -12.30
CA LEU A 599 -29.77 -2.13 -12.60
C LEU A 599 -29.71 -1.03 -13.67
N GLY A 600 -28.96 0.03 -13.38
CA GLY A 600 -28.66 1.13 -14.30
C GLY A 600 -27.35 0.93 -15.07
N GLU A 601 -26.92 2.00 -15.76
CA GLU A 601 -25.60 2.02 -16.41
C GLU A 601 -24.48 2.03 -15.37
N LYS A 602 -23.47 1.17 -15.59
CA LYS A 602 -22.28 1.10 -14.73
C LYS A 602 -21.49 2.42 -14.75
N VAL A 603 -20.82 2.70 -13.65
CA VAL A 603 -19.93 3.86 -13.48
C VAL A 603 -18.46 3.40 -13.37
N PRO A 604 -17.48 4.29 -13.60
CA PRO A 604 -16.08 3.96 -13.38
C PRO A 604 -15.85 3.51 -11.94
N ALA A 605 -15.28 2.31 -11.79
CA ALA A 605 -14.84 1.76 -10.52
C ALA A 605 -13.63 0.85 -10.77
N GLY A 606 -12.72 0.81 -9.80
CA GLY A 606 -11.45 0.14 -9.96
C GLY A 606 -10.62 0.18 -8.69
N ARG A 607 -9.31 0.26 -8.86
CA ARG A 607 -8.35 0.34 -7.77
C ARG A 607 -7.28 1.39 -8.06
N LEU A 608 -6.89 2.12 -7.02
CA LEU A 608 -5.71 2.96 -7.00
C LEU A 608 -4.65 2.31 -6.11
N LEU A 609 -3.47 2.09 -6.66
CA LEU A 609 -2.35 1.45 -5.97
C LEU A 609 -1.52 2.50 -5.25
N ILE A 610 -1.25 2.29 -3.97
CA ILE A 610 -0.51 3.23 -3.14
C ILE A 610 0.86 2.63 -2.80
N GLU A 611 1.90 3.44 -3.01
CA GLU A 611 3.26 3.18 -2.54
C GLU A 611 3.74 4.42 -1.78
N GLU A 612 4.31 4.22 -0.60
CA GLU A 612 4.77 5.30 0.27
C GLU A 612 5.90 6.09 -0.42
N GLY A 613 5.70 7.41 -0.52
CA GLY A 613 6.61 8.29 -1.25
C GLY A 613 6.30 8.46 -2.75
N VAL A 614 5.33 7.71 -3.29
CA VAL A 614 4.86 7.88 -4.68
C VAL A 614 3.59 8.73 -4.71
N GLU A 615 3.69 9.93 -5.30
CA GLU A 615 2.53 10.81 -5.49
C GLU A 615 1.62 10.30 -6.63
N GLY A 616 0.31 10.36 -6.43
CA GLY A 616 -0.68 10.02 -7.46
C GLY A 616 -0.92 8.52 -7.69
N GLY A 617 -0.26 7.65 -6.92
CA GLY A 617 -0.40 6.20 -6.99
C GLY A 617 0.45 5.54 -8.08
N VAL A 618 0.53 4.22 -8.02
CA VAL A 618 1.37 3.40 -8.91
C VAL A 618 0.55 2.95 -10.15
N PRO A 619 1.01 3.26 -11.38
CA PRO A 619 0.34 2.79 -12.58
C PRO A 619 0.45 1.27 -12.75
N GLU A 620 -0.60 0.63 -13.28
CA GLU A 620 -0.62 -0.81 -13.59
C GLU A 620 0.51 -1.23 -14.55
N SER A 621 0.96 -0.34 -15.44
CA SER A 621 2.11 -0.60 -16.32
C SER A 621 3.41 -0.83 -15.54
N LEU A 622 3.61 -0.09 -14.44
CA LEU A 622 4.79 -0.26 -13.59
C LEU A 622 4.74 -1.59 -12.82
N ILE A 623 3.57 -2.00 -12.37
CA ILE A 623 3.37 -3.33 -11.76
C ILE A 623 3.70 -4.44 -12.75
N ARG A 624 3.23 -4.31 -14.00
CA ARG A 624 3.55 -5.26 -15.07
C ARG A 624 5.05 -5.36 -15.29
N ASP A 625 5.75 -4.22 -15.32
CA ASP A 625 7.21 -4.17 -15.46
C ASP A 625 7.92 -4.86 -14.29
N ARG A 626 7.50 -4.59 -13.04
CA ARG A 626 8.04 -5.24 -11.84
C ARG A 626 7.86 -6.75 -11.88
N ARG A 627 6.70 -7.24 -12.30
CA ARG A 627 6.43 -8.68 -12.45
C ARG A 627 7.33 -9.34 -13.48
N VAL A 628 7.48 -8.74 -14.66
CA VAL A 628 8.38 -9.27 -15.70
C VAL A 628 9.82 -9.34 -15.17
N ILE A 629 10.29 -8.31 -14.48
CA ILE A 629 11.64 -8.31 -13.89
C ILE A 629 11.78 -9.39 -12.81
N ALA A 630 10.78 -9.54 -11.94
CA ALA A 630 10.81 -10.53 -10.86
C ALA A 630 10.77 -11.99 -11.38
N GLU A 631 9.98 -12.26 -12.42
CA GLU A 631 9.77 -13.61 -12.96
C GLU A 631 10.85 -13.99 -14.00
N GLU A 632 11.22 -13.07 -14.89
CA GLU A 632 12.04 -13.36 -16.08
C GLU A 632 13.42 -12.69 -16.05
N GLY A 633 13.62 -11.70 -15.19
CA GLY A 633 14.82 -10.87 -15.13
C GLY A 633 14.88 -9.78 -16.21
N ILE A 634 16.06 -9.15 -16.33
CA ILE A 634 16.32 -8.07 -17.27
C ILE A 634 17.65 -8.27 -18.00
N LEU A 635 17.64 -8.01 -19.30
CA LEU A 635 18.81 -7.88 -20.17
C LEU A 635 18.96 -6.41 -20.58
N VAL A 636 20.08 -5.80 -20.18
CA VAL A 636 20.49 -4.50 -20.70
C VAL A 636 21.61 -4.71 -21.71
N ALA A 637 21.44 -4.22 -22.93
CA ALA A 637 22.44 -4.27 -23.98
C ALA A 637 22.96 -2.85 -24.25
N LEU A 638 24.23 -2.59 -23.96
CA LEU A 638 24.91 -1.33 -24.26
C LEU A 638 25.59 -1.47 -25.62
N ILE A 639 25.22 -0.59 -26.55
CA ILE A 639 25.59 -0.71 -27.96
C ILE A 639 26.09 0.65 -28.45
N THR A 640 27.34 0.71 -28.88
CA THR A 640 27.92 1.96 -29.40
C THR A 640 28.01 1.89 -30.92
N VAL A 641 27.37 2.83 -31.60
CA VAL A 641 27.31 2.90 -33.07
C VAL A 641 27.91 4.21 -33.59
N ARG A 642 28.50 4.17 -34.79
CA ARG A 642 28.98 5.38 -35.47
C ARG A 642 27.79 6.10 -36.11
N ALA A 643 27.63 7.39 -35.82
CA ALA A 643 26.45 8.16 -36.25
C ALA A 643 26.23 8.17 -37.78
N GLN A 644 27.31 8.15 -38.56
CA GLN A 644 27.24 8.29 -40.03
C GLN A 644 27.08 6.96 -40.78
N THR A 645 27.47 5.83 -40.17
CA THR A 645 27.49 4.52 -40.85
C THR A 645 26.61 3.47 -40.19
N GLY A 646 26.17 3.68 -38.95
CA GLY A 646 25.41 2.69 -38.18
C GLY A 646 26.25 1.47 -37.75
N GLU A 647 27.56 1.50 -37.99
CA GLU A 647 28.47 0.41 -37.65
C GLU A 647 28.76 0.41 -36.15
N LEU A 648 28.90 -0.78 -35.56
CA LEU A 648 29.36 -0.94 -34.19
C LEU A 648 30.79 -0.42 -34.04
N VAL A 649 31.00 0.43 -33.04
CA VAL A 649 32.33 0.96 -32.71
C VAL A 649 33.08 0.07 -31.72
N ASP A 650 32.33 -0.60 -30.83
CA ASP A 650 32.86 -1.56 -29.86
C ASP A 650 31.89 -2.75 -29.73
N ASP A 651 32.35 -3.81 -29.08
CA ASP A 651 31.51 -4.99 -28.85
C ASP A 651 30.35 -4.67 -27.89
N PRO A 652 29.11 -5.12 -28.20
CA PRO A 652 27.96 -4.92 -27.33
C PRO A 652 28.21 -5.50 -25.94
N GLN A 653 27.94 -4.71 -24.89
CA GLN A 653 28.02 -5.19 -23.52
C GLN A 653 26.64 -5.61 -23.02
N PHE A 654 26.57 -6.81 -22.46
CA PHE A 654 25.32 -7.36 -21.92
C PHE A 654 25.38 -7.42 -20.39
N ILE A 655 24.43 -6.77 -19.74
CA ILE A 655 24.24 -6.83 -18.29
C ILE A 655 22.95 -7.61 -18.02
N LEU A 656 23.09 -8.76 -17.37
CA LEU A 656 21.99 -9.64 -17.02
C LEU A 656 21.73 -9.55 -15.52
N ARG A 657 20.45 -9.49 -15.13
CA ARG A 657 20.01 -9.59 -13.74
C ARG A 657 18.79 -10.50 -13.67
N GLY A 658 18.77 -11.40 -12.68
CA GLY A 658 17.70 -12.40 -12.53
C GLY A 658 17.89 -13.67 -13.37
N PHE A 659 18.91 -13.72 -14.23
CA PHE A 659 19.33 -14.92 -14.97
C PHE A 659 20.78 -14.77 -15.45
N GLU A 660 21.35 -15.89 -15.90
CA GLU A 660 22.72 -15.97 -16.43
C GLU A 660 22.73 -16.62 -17.82
N TRP A 661 23.83 -16.46 -18.54
CA TRP A 661 24.11 -17.24 -19.73
C TRP A 661 24.22 -18.73 -19.37
N GLN A 662 23.62 -19.59 -20.18
CA GLN A 662 23.65 -21.04 -20.02
C GLN A 662 24.90 -21.67 -20.66
N ASN A 663 25.55 -20.96 -21.59
CA ASN A 663 26.82 -21.37 -22.19
C ASN A 663 27.60 -20.17 -22.76
N GLU A 664 28.90 -20.38 -22.99
CA GLU A 664 29.83 -19.36 -23.48
C GLU A 664 29.55 -18.87 -24.90
N ALA A 665 28.76 -19.59 -25.71
CA ALA A 665 28.45 -19.20 -27.08
C ALA A 665 27.29 -18.19 -27.18
N GLN A 666 26.44 -18.08 -26.14
CA GLN A 666 25.25 -17.22 -26.18
C GLN A 666 25.54 -15.72 -26.29
N PRO A 667 26.54 -15.14 -25.60
CA PRO A 667 26.92 -13.74 -25.80
C PRO A 667 27.31 -13.44 -27.25
N GLU A 668 28.09 -14.32 -27.88
CA GLU A 668 28.51 -14.17 -29.28
C GLU A 668 27.32 -14.29 -30.25
N LEU A 669 26.41 -15.24 -30.03
CA LEU A 669 25.20 -15.35 -30.84
C LEU A 669 24.28 -14.13 -30.71
N ALA A 670 24.21 -13.52 -29.52
CA ALA A 670 23.46 -12.28 -29.32
C ALA A 670 24.10 -11.11 -30.07
N ARG A 671 25.43 -11.03 -30.04
CA ARG A 671 26.22 -10.06 -30.81
C ARG A 671 26.04 -10.26 -32.32
N GLU A 672 26.09 -11.49 -32.81
CA GLU A 672 25.81 -11.80 -34.22
C GLU A 672 24.40 -11.38 -34.63
N ALA A 673 23.39 -11.58 -33.77
CA ALA A 673 22.02 -11.15 -34.03
C ALA A 673 21.92 -9.62 -34.15
N ILE A 674 22.63 -8.87 -33.30
CA ILE A 674 22.73 -7.40 -33.39
C ILE A 674 23.38 -6.99 -34.72
N LEU A 675 24.56 -7.55 -35.04
CA LEU A 675 25.31 -7.24 -36.27
C LEU A 675 24.49 -7.53 -37.53
N GLN A 676 23.82 -8.68 -37.58
CA GLN A 676 22.95 -9.06 -38.69
C GLN A 676 21.75 -8.12 -38.85
N THR A 677 21.27 -7.53 -37.76
CA THR A 677 20.16 -6.58 -37.80
C THR A 677 20.63 -5.24 -38.32
N LEU A 678 21.70 -4.68 -37.74
CA LEU A 678 22.29 -3.42 -38.19
C LEU A 678 22.69 -3.46 -39.67
N GLY A 679 23.31 -4.57 -40.11
CA GLY A 679 23.71 -4.73 -41.51
C GLY A 679 22.56 -4.86 -42.52
N LYS A 680 21.31 -5.07 -42.06
CA LYS A 680 20.11 -5.13 -42.92
C LYS A 680 19.35 -3.81 -42.98
N MET A 681 19.66 -2.85 -42.11
CA MET A 681 18.96 -1.56 -42.05
C MET A 681 19.41 -0.67 -43.21
N ALA A 682 18.45 -0.01 -43.86
CA ALA A 682 18.75 0.94 -44.92
C ALA A 682 19.42 2.21 -44.34
N PRO A 683 20.24 2.94 -45.11
CA PRO A 683 20.87 4.17 -44.64
C PRO A 683 19.90 5.22 -44.05
N ALA A 684 18.66 5.26 -44.53
CA ALA A 684 17.61 6.13 -43.99
C ALA A 684 17.11 5.67 -42.61
N GLU A 685 17.07 4.36 -42.35
CA GLU A 685 16.66 3.77 -41.06
C GLU A 685 17.76 3.91 -40.00
N ILE A 686 19.02 4.00 -40.44
CA ILE A 686 20.18 4.23 -39.58
C ILE A 686 20.19 5.66 -38.99
N SER A 687 19.47 6.60 -39.61
CA SER A 687 19.34 7.97 -39.11
C SER A 687 18.25 8.15 -38.03
N ASP A 688 17.44 7.12 -37.78
CA ASP A 688 16.40 7.09 -36.75
C ASP A 688 16.83 6.17 -35.59
N TRP A 689 17.40 6.78 -34.54
CA TRP A 689 17.94 6.07 -33.39
C TRP A 689 16.87 5.39 -32.54
N ASP A 690 15.65 5.92 -32.52
CA ASP A 690 14.53 5.28 -31.83
C ASP A 690 14.16 3.98 -32.56
N ASN A 691 14.17 3.99 -33.89
CA ASN A 691 13.97 2.81 -34.71
C ASN A 691 15.08 1.76 -34.52
N ILE A 692 16.37 2.15 -34.51
CA ILE A 692 17.48 1.22 -34.22
C ILE A 692 17.30 0.58 -32.84
N ARG A 693 17.02 1.39 -31.82
CA ARG A 693 16.81 0.89 -30.46
C ARG A 693 15.64 -0.10 -30.38
N GLU A 694 14.54 0.18 -31.06
CA GLU A 694 13.38 -0.70 -31.10
C GLU A 694 13.70 -2.02 -31.80
N GLU A 695 14.29 -1.98 -32.99
CA GLU A 695 14.67 -3.18 -33.75
C GLU A 695 15.66 -4.07 -32.98
N LEU A 696 16.70 -3.47 -32.39
CA LEU A 696 17.66 -4.20 -31.56
C LEU A 696 17.00 -4.81 -30.33
N THR A 697 16.07 -4.08 -29.69
CA THR A 697 15.28 -4.61 -28.58
C THR A 697 14.44 -5.81 -29.02
N GLN A 698 13.78 -5.74 -30.18
CA GLN A 698 12.99 -6.84 -30.71
C GLN A 698 13.84 -8.06 -31.06
N VAL A 699 15.01 -7.86 -31.67
CA VAL A 699 15.96 -8.92 -32.03
C VAL A 699 16.47 -9.63 -30.79
N LEU A 700 16.88 -8.88 -29.78
CA LEU A 700 17.34 -9.44 -28.51
C LEU A 700 16.20 -10.16 -27.77
N ARG A 701 14.96 -9.64 -27.81
CA ARG A 701 13.78 -10.38 -27.29
C ARG A 701 13.56 -11.70 -28.01
N ARG A 702 13.71 -11.75 -29.34
CA ARG A 702 13.62 -13.00 -30.13
C ARG A 702 14.76 -13.95 -29.79
N PHE A 703 15.97 -13.41 -29.64
CA PHE A 703 17.15 -14.16 -29.23
C PHE A 703 16.96 -14.82 -27.87
N CYS A 704 16.57 -14.08 -26.83
CA CYS A 704 16.32 -14.64 -25.50
C CYS A 704 15.28 -15.76 -25.53
N ARG A 705 14.20 -15.57 -26.32
CA ARG A 705 13.14 -16.57 -26.44
C ARG A 705 13.63 -17.87 -27.08
N LYS A 706 14.49 -17.76 -28.11
CA LYS A 706 14.99 -18.89 -28.89
C LYS A 706 16.15 -19.61 -28.20
N HIS A 707 17.10 -18.86 -27.64
CA HIS A 707 18.38 -19.38 -27.16
C HIS A 707 18.46 -19.52 -25.64
N LEU A 708 17.60 -18.81 -24.88
CA LEU A 708 17.55 -18.89 -23.42
C LEU A 708 16.24 -19.50 -22.90
N SER A 709 15.24 -19.70 -23.77
CA SER A 709 13.88 -20.11 -23.40
C SER A 709 13.24 -19.20 -22.35
N ARG A 710 13.58 -17.91 -22.37
CA ARG A 710 13.12 -16.89 -21.40
C ARG A 710 12.55 -15.66 -22.11
N ARG A 711 11.77 -14.87 -21.39
CA ARG A 711 11.17 -13.62 -21.89
C ARG A 711 11.52 -12.43 -20.97
N PRO A 712 12.81 -12.13 -20.75
CA PRO A 712 13.22 -11.05 -19.87
C PRO A 712 12.76 -9.70 -20.42
N MET A 713 12.72 -8.71 -19.54
CA MET A 713 12.71 -7.32 -19.97
C MET A 713 14.01 -7.05 -20.74
N VAL A 714 13.92 -6.47 -21.93
CA VAL A 714 15.08 -6.14 -22.75
C VAL A 714 15.11 -4.63 -22.93
N VAL A 715 16.26 -4.04 -22.60
CA VAL A 715 16.55 -2.61 -22.77
C VAL A 715 17.81 -2.47 -23.59
N ALA A 716 17.69 -2.06 -24.85
CA ALA A 716 18.82 -1.64 -25.66
C ALA A 716 19.13 -0.17 -25.40
N VAL A 717 20.36 0.12 -25.01
CA VAL A 717 20.90 1.48 -24.86
C VAL A 717 21.89 1.68 -25.99
N VAL A 718 21.52 2.55 -26.94
CA VAL A 718 22.33 2.83 -28.13
C VAL A 718 22.97 4.20 -27.95
N THR A 719 24.30 4.26 -28.01
CA THR A 719 25.10 5.49 -27.88
C THR A 719 25.81 5.78 -29.20
N GLU A 720 25.84 7.05 -29.62
CA GLU A 720 26.53 7.49 -30.83
C GLU A 720 27.92 8.09 -30.53
N VAL A 721 28.87 7.90 -31.44
CA VAL A 721 30.23 8.47 -31.38
C VAL A 721 30.73 8.96 -32.73
#